data_AF-A0A2J6R0I9-F1
#
_entry.id   AF-A0A2J6R0I9-F1
#
_cell.length_a   1.000
_cell.length_b   1.000
_cell.length_c   1.000
_cell.angle_alpha   90.00
_cell.angle_beta   90.00
_cell.angle_gamma   90.00
#
_symmetry.space_group_name_H-M   'P 1'
#
loop_
_entity.id
_entity.type
_entity.pdbx_description
1 polymer ?
#
loop_
_entity_poly.entity_id
_entity_poly.type
_entity_poly.pdbx_seq_one_letter_code
_entity_poly.pdbx_strand_id
1 'polypeptide(L)'
;MDFVPGPFAVFRPDVPFKERWELLKPYLDRYYFQEKLKLPKIIQIMKEQYRFDANEPQYKYQFKRWGWKKSIPASKKAQMCDIGQTRANLGKGTVMKYKGQEVDENKLRRYAKMATRKDVVLNPGMSRGRASDEAISDISVATPPEDLALSSQTASSLSKILTEKVAIERAHVFLQGRMNDLIKSMDHGEKELTFTWLNQFWLFGFQTAKNWGRGPRDWTAANLGFSQGRGSAALSLPGTPGMIGESPRALIPNDRQASSVKKPTQLCRWSIHVKEEPYEDFPSPQAEYEQGDPDNEDSWKEWPQSWTGQPFEEKIVSALQSNSFSSLPAGELPFSAAHVASAASKSSNEVLVEAVGFSIIAGNIQLVEKLISQAKSSSVDLSSLYPFHLAISYLDGSKNCCNILDVLHACLPPEIRPWKAPLNAFGHTTIDNLMITVLKNHTSTKPGFIDHALATENRFIGEEVDICGRWNSGSECYRDLLDYGRSSIPFDWKHKFCHTSAQAVCHSLDALVFYGGRTTNTSILETASGLFLRYCADCGQKLQLLPLHTLVLTAFQLARNGCKEEDLFGVLAVLLCLLNHGADPCATAHISISALLDIENKEMCPHEELSPTDLAEHVPEEMTSTWPLPARRGWQLFCLVLRNSHHERSLENLEFAEHGEDRYYEEIKWREIHEVDQLFSANCYFHWEVDIPACFGKSEVLGDIWASIQAELLSYRRLEETDSWTSKYFDMEELLTRLEGGDDISPDYIKQDMLNPYCRCGKYQHCKNTAIREDTAKYYFSNLDDYHRLTAIPLPSRLWDDYFLK
;
A
#
# COMPACT_ATOMS: atom_id res chain seq x y z
N MET A 1 -68.49 21.39 35.76
CA MET A 1 -69.26 20.39 36.53
C MET A 1 -68.70 19.04 36.18
N ASP A 2 -68.04 18.38 37.12
CA ASP A 2 -67.95 16.92 37.26
C ASP A 2 -67.45 16.64 38.68
N PHE A 3 -68.22 15.84 39.41
CA PHE A 3 -68.12 15.65 40.85
C PHE A 3 -66.93 14.73 41.19
N VAL A 4 -65.81 15.28 41.63
CA VAL A 4 -64.68 14.49 42.17
C VAL A 4 -64.87 14.34 43.68
N PRO A 5 -65.15 13.14 44.19
CA PRO A 5 -65.50 12.99 45.58
C PRO A 5 -64.25 13.08 46.47
N GLY A 6 -64.38 13.85 47.55
CA GLY A 6 -63.37 13.94 48.61
C GLY A 6 -63.18 12.63 49.40
N PRO A 7 -62.34 12.64 50.45
CA PRO A 7 -61.83 11.45 51.16
C PRO A 7 -62.89 10.52 51.80
N PHE A 8 -64.18 10.85 51.68
CA PHE A 8 -65.31 10.05 52.13
C PHE A 8 -65.85 9.04 51.10
N ALA A 9 -65.47 9.10 49.81
CA ALA A 9 -65.96 8.14 48.81
C ALA A 9 -65.25 6.77 48.78
N VAL A 10 -64.14 6.61 49.50
CA VAL A 10 -63.43 5.31 49.60
C VAL A 10 -63.97 4.46 50.76
N PHE A 11 -64.81 5.03 51.64
CA PHE A 11 -65.39 4.36 52.80
C PHE A 11 -66.76 3.76 52.50
N ARG A 12 -66.79 2.89 51.49
CA ARG A 12 -67.93 2.04 51.16
C ARG A 12 -67.64 0.62 51.68
N PRO A 13 -68.26 0.16 52.79
CA PRO A 13 -68.12 -1.22 53.27
C PRO A 13 -68.53 -2.26 52.20
N ASP A 14 -69.32 -1.83 51.21
CA ASP A 14 -69.79 -2.54 50.04
C ASP A 14 -68.74 -2.72 48.92
N VAL A 15 -67.61 -2.00 48.92
CA VAL A 15 -66.56 -2.16 47.90
C VAL A 15 -65.48 -3.13 48.37
N PRO A 16 -65.28 -4.28 47.68
CA PRO A 16 -64.25 -5.25 48.00
C PRO A 16 -62.85 -4.64 48.07
N PHE A 17 -62.03 -5.10 49.02
CA PHE A 17 -60.66 -4.60 49.25
C PHE A 17 -59.79 -4.56 47.98
N LYS A 18 -59.99 -5.52 47.06
CA LYS A 18 -59.26 -5.60 45.79
C LYS A 18 -59.58 -4.44 44.84
N GLU A 19 -60.80 -3.93 44.86
CA GLU A 19 -61.28 -2.85 43.97
C GLU A 19 -60.88 -1.46 44.49
N ARG A 20 -60.69 -1.32 45.81
CA ARG A 20 -60.18 -0.08 46.44
C ARG A 20 -58.80 0.33 45.93
N TRP A 21 -57.98 -0.63 45.47
CA TRP A 21 -56.69 -0.33 44.84
C TRP A 21 -56.84 0.54 43.59
N GLU A 22 -57.82 0.26 42.72
CA GLU A 22 -58.00 1.03 41.49
C GLU A 22 -58.57 2.43 41.78
N LEU A 23 -59.42 2.58 42.82
CA LEU A 23 -59.91 3.89 43.28
C LEU A 23 -58.81 4.77 43.89
N LEU A 24 -57.86 4.17 44.59
CA LEU A 24 -56.74 4.88 45.23
C LEU A 24 -55.54 5.09 44.29
N LYS A 25 -55.56 4.49 43.10
CA LYS A 25 -54.48 4.56 42.11
C LYS A 25 -54.05 5.99 41.76
N PRO A 26 -54.95 6.98 41.54
CA PRO A 26 -54.54 8.36 41.22
C PRO A 26 -53.76 9.05 42.36
N TYR A 27 -54.14 8.80 43.61
CA TYR A 27 -53.45 9.36 44.78
C TYR A 27 -52.11 8.67 45.02
N LEU A 28 -52.07 7.35 44.86
CA LEU A 28 -50.84 6.58 44.92
C LEU A 28 -49.85 6.99 43.83
N ASP A 29 -50.33 7.31 42.63
CA ASP A 29 -49.49 7.78 41.52
C ASP A 29 -48.85 9.13 41.85
N ARG A 30 -49.66 10.09 42.35
CA ARG A 30 -49.19 11.39 42.83
C ARG A 30 -48.11 11.24 43.91
N TYR A 31 -48.36 10.47 44.97
CA TYR A 31 -47.38 10.31 46.05
C TYR A 31 -46.11 9.57 45.61
N TYR A 32 -46.25 8.57 44.72
CA TYR A 32 -45.15 7.72 44.32
C TYR A 32 -44.24 8.36 43.25
N PHE A 33 -44.81 9.05 42.26
CA PHE A 33 -44.09 9.64 41.12
C PHE A 33 -43.93 11.16 41.20
N GLN A 34 -44.99 11.91 41.56
CA GLN A 34 -44.94 13.39 41.57
C GLN A 34 -44.23 13.91 42.82
N GLU A 35 -44.65 13.46 44.01
CA GLU A 35 -44.09 13.90 45.30
C GLU A 35 -42.88 13.05 45.74
N LYS A 36 -42.56 11.98 44.99
CA LYS A 36 -41.38 11.10 45.16
C LYS A 36 -41.22 10.52 46.58
N LEU A 37 -42.31 10.31 47.32
CA LEU A 37 -42.27 9.80 48.70
C LEU A 37 -41.72 8.36 48.78
N LYS A 38 -41.12 8.02 49.93
CA LYS A 38 -40.68 6.65 50.23
C LYS A 38 -41.90 5.78 50.59
N LEU A 39 -41.85 4.50 50.19
CA LEU A 39 -42.97 3.55 50.38
C LEU A 39 -43.51 3.48 51.82
N PRO A 40 -42.68 3.46 52.89
CA PRO A 40 -43.19 3.50 54.26
C PRO A 40 -44.06 4.72 54.58
N LYS A 41 -43.72 5.88 54.01
CA LYS A 41 -44.49 7.11 54.21
C LYS A 41 -45.81 7.10 53.43
N ILE A 42 -45.82 6.50 52.24
CA ILE A 42 -47.03 6.31 51.44
C ILE A 42 -47.99 5.37 52.17
N ILE A 43 -47.49 4.26 52.73
CA ILE A 43 -48.28 3.33 53.55
C ILE A 43 -48.89 4.06 54.74
N GLN A 44 -48.11 4.88 55.43
CA GLN A 44 -48.59 5.69 56.55
C GLN A 44 -49.72 6.64 56.12
N ILE A 45 -49.53 7.40 55.02
CA ILE A 45 -50.54 8.32 54.49
C ILE A 45 -51.83 7.57 54.10
N MET A 46 -51.71 6.44 53.44
CA MET A 46 -52.85 5.63 53.02
C MET A 46 -53.62 5.05 54.19
N LYS A 47 -52.91 4.66 55.26
CA LYS A 47 -53.51 4.17 56.50
C LYS A 47 -54.22 5.29 57.29
N GLU A 48 -53.59 6.46 57.39
CA GLU A 48 -54.07 7.57 58.22
C GLU A 48 -55.19 8.37 57.53
N GLN A 49 -55.00 8.71 56.25
CA GLN A 49 -55.88 9.63 55.52
C GLN A 49 -56.95 8.91 54.70
N TYR A 50 -56.63 7.73 54.17
CA TYR A 50 -57.52 6.95 53.30
C TYR A 50 -58.03 5.66 53.96
N ARG A 51 -57.61 5.39 55.20
CA ARG A 51 -57.97 4.21 56.00
C ARG A 51 -57.77 2.89 55.26
N PHE A 52 -56.76 2.87 54.39
CA PHE A 52 -56.40 1.74 53.56
C PHE A 52 -55.16 1.04 54.15
N ASP A 53 -55.42 0.05 55.01
CA ASP A 53 -54.40 -0.67 55.77
C ASP A 53 -53.89 -1.89 55.00
N ALA A 54 -53.07 -1.63 53.97
CA ALA A 54 -52.34 -2.66 53.22
C ALA A 54 -50.87 -2.72 53.68
N ASN A 55 -50.29 -3.92 53.66
CA ASN A 55 -48.88 -4.12 54.04
C ASN A 55 -47.92 -3.84 52.86
N GLU A 56 -46.64 -3.63 53.18
CA GLU A 56 -45.61 -3.30 52.18
C GLU A 56 -45.52 -4.32 51.02
N PRO A 57 -45.60 -5.65 51.23
CA PRO A 57 -45.69 -6.63 50.15
C PRO A 57 -46.87 -6.41 49.20
N GLN A 58 -48.05 -6.06 49.70
CA GLN A 58 -49.24 -5.81 48.89
C GLN A 58 -49.06 -4.56 48.01
N TYR A 59 -48.47 -3.48 48.54
CA TYR A 59 -48.12 -2.31 47.71
C TYR A 59 -47.11 -2.67 46.62
N LYS A 60 -46.05 -3.42 46.95
CA LYS A 60 -45.06 -3.86 45.97
C LYS A 60 -45.69 -4.74 44.88
N TYR A 61 -46.57 -5.65 45.27
CA TYR A 61 -47.33 -6.49 44.32
C TYR A 61 -48.21 -5.64 43.42
N GLN A 62 -48.94 -4.67 43.98
CA GLN A 62 -49.84 -3.82 43.21
C GLN A 62 -49.10 -2.85 42.28
N PHE A 63 -48.00 -2.25 42.74
CA PHE A 63 -47.14 -1.41 41.89
C PHE A 63 -46.52 -2.21 40.75
N LYS A 64 -46.13 -3.47 41.01
CA LYS A 64 -45.69 -4.39 39.96
C LYS A 64 -46.84 -4.69 38.97
N ARG A 65 -48.06 -4.92 39.45
CA ARG A 65 -49.26 -5.17 38.63
C ARG A 65 -49.62 -3.96 37.75
N TRP A 66 -49.41 -2.74 38.23
CA TRP A 66 -49.60 -1.50 37.47
C TRP A 66 -48.39 -1.10 36.61
N GLY A 67 -47.29 -1.88 36.64
CA GLY A 67 -46.09 -1.58 35.88
C GLY A 67 -45.26 -0.40 36.40
N TRP A 68 -45.48 0.04 37.64
CA TRP A 68 -44.77 1.17 38.25
C TRP A 68 -43.34 0.77 38.65
N LYS A 69 -42.34 1.33 37.96
CA LYS A 69 -40.91 1.11 38.24
C LYS A 69 -40.16 2.45 38.24
N LYS A 70 -39.49 2.78 39.35
CA LYS A 70 -38.63 3.99 39.47
C LYS A 70 -37.28 3.86 38.74
N SER A 71 -36.88 2.64 38.38
CA SER A 71 -35.61 2.34 37.72
C SER A 71 -35.83 2.07 36.24
N ILE A 72 -35.10 2.79 35.40
CA ILE A 72 -35.02 2.53 33.97
C ILE A 72 -34.13 1.29 33.80
N PRO A 73 -34.61 0.22 33.13
CA PRO A 73 -33.80 -0.95 32.82
C PRO A 73 -32.50 -0.59 32.10
N ALA A 74 -31.43 -1.34 32.32
CA ALA A 74 -30.14 -1.08 31.67
C ALA A 74 -30.24 -1.11 30.13
N SER A 75 -31.04 -2.03 29.57
CA SER A 75 -31.32 -2.10 28.13
C SER A 75 -32.00 -0.84 27.59
N LYS A 76 -32.91 -0.23 28.36
CA LYS A 76 -33.57 1.02 27.99
C LYS A 76 -32.66 2.24 28.17
N LYS A 77 -31.76 2.24 29.16
CA LYS A 77 -30.70 3.26 29.27
C LYS A 77 -29.72 3.19 28.10
N ALA A 78 -29.39 1.98 27.61
CA ALA A 78 -28.58 1.80 26.42
C ALA A 78 -29.26 2.40 25.18
N GLN A 79 -30.52 2.01 24.89
CA GLN A 79 -31.30 2.62 23.80
C GLN A 79 -31.40 4.15 23.90
N MET A 80 -31.55 4.68 25.12
CA MET A 80 -31.55 6.12 25.34
C MET A 80 -30.17 6.75 25.09
N CYS A 81 -29.07 6.12 25.48
CA CYS A 81 -27.75 6.62 25.10
C CYS A 81 -27.57 6.61 23.57
N ASP A 82 -28.02 5.58 22.86
CA ASP A 82 -27.90 5.47 21.40
C ASP A 82 -28.68 6.59 20.69
N ILE A 83 -29.92 6.84 21.10
CA ILE A 83 -30.74 7.92 20.54
C ILE A 83 -30.15 9.30 20.89
N GLY A 84 -29.61 9.46 22.10
CA GLY A 84 -28.93 10.68 22.52
C GLY A 84 -27.66 10.94 21.71
N GLN A 85 -26.94 9.88 21.36
CA GLN A 85 -25.75 9.93 20.51
C GLN A 85 -26.07 10.46 19.12
N THR A 86 -27.09 9.89 18.46
CA THR A 86 -27.54 10.31 17.13
C THR A 86 -27.92 11.79 17.10
N ARG A 87 -28.50 12.31 18.18
CA ARG A 87 -28.91 13.73 18.26
C ARG A 87 -27.78 14.67 18.62
N ALA A 88 -26.84 14.24 19.46
CA ALA A 88 -25.62 14.99 19.76
C ALA A 88 -24.78 15.20 18.50
N ASN A 89 -24.67 14.18 17.64
CA ASN A 89 -24.01 14.27 16.33
C ASN A 89 -24.69 15.29 15.39
N LEU A 90 -25.98 15.58 15.59
CA LEU A 90 -26.73 16.59 14.83
C LEU A 90 -26.72 17.98 15.49
N GLY A 91 -25.92 18.19 16.55
CA GLY A 91 -25.86 19.44 17.31
C GLY A 91 -27.14 19.77 18.10
N LYS A 92 -28.02 18.79 18.33
CA LYS A 92 -29.32 19.01 18.97
C LYS A 92 -29.28 18.63 20.45
N GLY A 93 -29.70 19.56 21.31
CA GLY A 93 -30.01 19.27 22.71
C GLY A 93 -31.05 18.14 22.82
N THR A 94 -30.90 17.28 23.82
CA THR A 94 -31.73 16.07 23.95
C THR A 94 -32.42 16.01 25.31
N VAL A 95 -33.74 16.19 25.32
CA VAL A 95 -34.58 15.87 26.47
C VAL A 95 -35.23 14.50 26.22
N MET A 96 -34.89 13.54 27.08
CA MET A 96 -35.33 12.15 26.98
C MET A 96 -36.51 11.87 27.89
N LYS A 97 -37.58 11.30 27.36
CA LYS A 97 -38.72 10.82 28.15
C LYS A 97 -38.85 9.31 28.05
N TYR A 98 -39.07 8.63 29.18
CA TYR A 98 -39.40 7.20 29.26
C TYR A 98 -40.79 7.06 29.86
N LYS A 99 -41.73 6.44 29.13
CA LYS A 99 -43.15 6.30 29.52
C LYS A 99 -43.79 7.63 29.92
N GLY A 100 -43.53 8.69 29.16
CA GLY A 100 -44.06 10.04 29.40
C GLY A 100 -43.34 10.86 30.49
N GLN A 101 -42.37 10.27 31.21
CA GLN A 101 -41.61 10.96 32.26
C GLN A 101 -40.22 11.38 31.79
N GLU A 102 -39.81 12.61 32.11
CA GLU A 102 -38.48 13.12 31.80
C GLU A 102 -37.38 12.39 32.59
N VAL A 103 -36.33 11.97 31.88
CA VAL A 103 -35.21 11.22 32.43
C VAL A 103 -34.12 12.18 32.87
N ASP A 104 -33.76 12.09 34.16
CA ASP A 104 -32.62 12.81 34.74
C ASP A 104 -31.31 12.49 33.99
N GLU A 105 -30.72 13.52 33.37
CA GLU A 105 -29.45 13.43 32.64
C GLU A 105 -28.34 12.78 33.48
N ASN A 106 -28.31 12.99 34.81
CA ASN A 106 -27.29 12.40 35.67
C ASN A 106 -27.36 10.87 35.72
N LYS A 107 -28.55 10.28 35.54
CA LYS A 107 -28.72 8.81 35.51
C LYS A 107 -28.17 8.21 34.21
N LEU A 108 -28.39 8.89 33.08
CA LEU A 108 -27.81 8.50 31.79
C LEU A 108 -26.30 8.75 31.79
N ARG A 109 -25.85 9.88 32.36
CA ARG A 109 -24.44 10.22 32.54
C ARG A 109 -23.66 9.15 33.31
N ARG A 110 -24.18 8.73 34.47
CA ARG A 110 -23.57 7.69 35.29
C ARG A 110 -23.51 6.36 34.54
N TYR A 111 -24.54 6.04 33.77
CA TYR A 111 -24.57 4.83 32.95
C TYR A 111 -23.54 4.89 31.81
N ALA A 112 -23.48 5.99 31.05
CA ALA A 112 -22.51 6.20 29.99
C ALA A 112 -21.06 6.11 30.52
N LYS A 113 -20.71 6.83 31.58
CA LYS A 113 -19.38 6.73 32.21
C LYS A 113 -19.03 5.31 32.68
N MET A 114 -20.01 4.55 33.19
CA MET A 114 -19.79 3.17 33.63
C MET A 114 -19.61 2.21 32.45
N ALA A 115 -20.30 2.47 31.33
CA ALA A 115 -20.13 1.72 30.08
C ALA A 115 -18.73 1.97 29.49
N THR A 116 -18.33 3.24 29.35
CA THR A 116 -16.99 3.62 28.87
C THR A 116 -15.88 2.97 29.72
N ARG A 117 -16.03 2.96 31.05
CA ARG A 117 -15.06 2.29 31.95
C ARG A 117 -15.03 0.76 31.85
N LYS A 118 -16.14 0.11 31.47
CA LYS A 118 -16.17 -1.35 31.30
C LYS A 118 -15.54 -1.78 29.98
N ASP A 119 -15.68 -0.96 28.93
CA ASP A 119 -15.04 -1.23 27.64
C ASP A 119 -13.52 -1.03 27.70
N VAL A 120 -13.02 -0.18 28.61
CA VAL A 120 -11.58 -0.01 28.92
C VAL A 120 -10.93 -1.25 29.58
N VAL A 121 -11.72 -2.21 30.09
CA VAL A 121 -11.23 -3.32 30.95
C VAL A 121 -11.39 -4.71 30.31
N LEU A 122 -12.01 -4.86 29.13
CA LEU A 122 -12.25 -6.19 28.53
C LEU A 122 -11.63 -6.35 27.13
N ASN A 123 -10.93 -7.48 26.93
CA ASN A 123 -10.48 -7.99 25.62
C ASN A 123 -11.69 -8.30 24.70
N PRO A 124 -11.53 -8.17 23.36
CA PRO A 124 -12.64 -8.17 22.41
C PRO A 124 -13.03 -9.61 22.03
N GLY A 125 -14.23 -10.04 22.44
CA GLY A 125 -14.71 -11.37 22.11
C GLY A 125 -16.18 -11.62 22.45
N MET A 126 -17.05 -10.62 22.36
CA MET A 126 -18.51 -10.86 22.45
C MET A 126 -19.27 -9.85 21.59
N SER A 127 -19.61 -10.26 20.37
CA SER A 127 -20.61 -9.60 19.54
C SER A 127 -21.95 -9.54 20.29
N ARG A 128 -22.42 -8.34 20.63
CA ARG A 128 -23.80 -8.15 21.11
C ARG A 128 -24.74 -8.14 19.91
N GLY A 129 -25.48 -9.24 19.75
CA GLY A 129 -26.52 -9.38 18.73
C GLY A 129 -27.57 -8.26 18.78
N ARG A 130 -27.99 -7.84 17.58
CA ARG A 130 -29.11 -6.92 17.34
C ARG A 130 -30.38 -7.52 17.96
N ALA A 131 -30.99 -6.83 18.92
CA ALA A 131 -32.29 -7.19 19.45
C ALA A 131 -33.40 -6.56 18.58
N SER A 132 -34.49 -7.31 18.42
CA SER A 132 -35.65 -7.10 17.54
C SER A 132 -36.45 -5.81 17.74
N ASP A 133 -37.15 -5.41 16.67
CA ASP A 133 -37.89 -4.15 16.45
C ASP A 133 -39.14 -3.88 17.32
N GLU A 134 -39.44 -4.68 18.35
CA GLU A 134 -40.63 -4.46 19.19
C GLU A 134 -40.32 -3.64 20.46
N ALA A 135 -39.94 -2.35 20.35
CA ALA A 135 -39.74 -1.55 21.57
C ALA A 135 -39.72 0.00 21.48
N ILE A 136 -40.15 0.63 20.37
CA ILE A 136 -39.99 2.09 20.18
C ILE A 136 -41.10 2.91 20.90
N SER A 137 -42.25 2.33 21.28
CA SER A 137 -43.41 3.08 21.81
C SER A 137 -43.21 3.74 23.19
N ASP A 138 -42.20 3.32 23.96
CA ASP A 138 -42.01 3.76 25.36
C ASP A 138 -41.01 4.93 25.52
N ILE A 139 -40.29 5.34 24.47
CA ILE A 139 -39.26 6.39 24.53
C ILE A 139 -39.67 7.55 23.61
N SER A 140 -39.78 8.76 24.14
CA SER A 140 -40.02 9.96 23.33
C SER A 140 -38.94 11.01 23.57
N VAL A 141 -38.62 11.77 22.52
CA VAL A 141 -37.48 12.69 22.51
C VAL A 141 -37.95 14.07 22.05
N ALA A 142 -37.54 15.11 22.76
CA ALA A 142 -37.89 16.49 22.43
C ALA A 142 -36.66 17.39 22.37
N THR A 143 -36.75 18.44 21.54
CA THR A 143 -35.83 19.57 21.56
C THR A 143 -36.35 20.59 22.59
N PRO A 144 -35.52 21.20 23.46
CA PRO A 144 -35.99 22.19 24.43
C PRO A 144 -36.63 23.42 23.75
N PRO A 145 -37.61 24.10 24.40
CA PRO A 145 -38.16 25.38 23.92
C PRO A 145 -37.11 26.50 23.89
N GLU A 146 -37.23 27.43 22.94
CA GLU A 146 -36.24 28.48 22.61
C GLU A 146 -35.92 29.48 23.74
N ASP A 147 -36.73 29.59 24.80
CA ASP A 147 -36.55 30.59 25.87
C ASP A 147 -35.39 30.30 26.86
N LEU A 148 -34.67 29.17 26.72
CA LEU A 148 -33.46 28.87 27.49
C LEU A 148 -32.17 28.87 26.65
N ALA A 149 -32.25 29.21 25.36
CA ALA A 149 -31.14 29.13 24.41
C ALA A 149 -30.05 30.21 24.61
N LEU A 150 -30.28 31.22 25.45
CA LEU A 150 -29.33 32.32 25.67
C LEU A 150 -28.22 32.02 26.70
N SER A 151 -28.18 30.84 27.33
CA SER A 151 -27.11 30.50 28.30
C SER A 151 -26.33 29.19 28.04
N SER A 152 -26.46 28.54 26.88
CA SER A 152 -25.69 27.32 26.61
C SER A 152 -25.09 27.27 25.20
N GLN A 153 -24.06 28.08 24.96
CA GLN A 153 -23.08 27.82 23.88
C GLN A 153 -22.14 26.64 24.21
N THR A 154 -22.38 25.92 25.31
CA THR A 154 -21.63 24.71 25.67
C THR A 154 -22.53 23.48 25.52
N ALA A 155 -22.14 22.54 24.65
CA ALA A 155 -22.73 21.21 24.58
C ALA A 155 -22.96 20.63 25.99
N SER A 156 -24.13 20.05 26.25
CA SER A 156 -24.48 19.54 27.59
C SER A 156 -23.43 18.52 28.08
N SER A 157 -23.23 18.42 29.40
CA SER A 157 -22.26 17.47 29.97
C SER A 157 -22.51 16.02 29.54
N LEU A 158 -23.76 15.66 29.21
CA LEU A 158 -24.12 14.36 28.66
C LEU A 158 -23.66 14.24 27.20
N SER A 159 -23.86 15.27 26.38
CA SER A 159 -23.40 15.33 24.99
C SER A 159 -21.89 15.09 24.89
N LYS A 160 -21.08 15.75 25.74
CA LYS A 160 -19.61 15.56 25.73
C LYS A 160 -19.19 14.11 26.01
N ILE A 161 -19.87 13.43 26.94
CA ILE A 161 -19.56 12.04 27.30
C ILE A 161 -20.01 11.07 26.21
N LEU A 162 -21.13 11.37 25.55
CA LEU A 162 -21.60 10.60 24.40
C LEU A 162 -20.60 10.74 23.24
N THR A 163 -20.17 11.95 22.89
CA THR A 163 -19.13 12.17 21.87
C THR A 163 -17.83 11.43 22.20
N GLU A 164 -17.36 11.50 23.46
CA GLU A 164 -16.19 10.75 23.92
C GLU A 164 -16.37 9.23 23.78
N LYS A 165 -17.55 8.69 24.11
CA LYS A 165 -17.86 7.26 23.94
C LYS A 165 -17.76 6.83 22.48
N VAL A 166 -18.34 7.58 21.55
CA VAL A 166 -18.25 7.28 20.11
C VAL A 166 -16.83 7.38 19.59
N ALA A 167 -16.06 8.37 20.04
CA ALA A 167 -14.67 8.48 19.65
C ALA A 167 -13.84 7.26 20.08
N ILE A 168 -14.13 6.69 21.26
CA ILE A 168 -13.50 5.45 21.75
C ILE A 168 -13.97 4.23 20.94
N GLU A 169 -15.27 4.09 20.69
CA GLU A 169 -15.81 3.00 19.87
C GLU A 169 -15.21 3.01 18.46
N ARG A 170 -15.11 4.18 17.83
CA ARG A 170 -14.46 4.35 16.52
C ARG A 170 -12.97 4.02 16.57
N ALA A 171 -12.26 4.40 17.64
CA ALA A 171 -10.85 4.02 17.81
C ALA A 171 -10.68 2.48 17.90
N HIS A 172 -11.62 1.77 18.53
CA HIS A 172 -11.61 0.30 18.52
C HIS A 172 -11.86 -0.29 17.14
N VAL A 173 -12.80 0.26 16.36
CA VAL A 173 -13.05 -0.18 14.98
C VAL A 173 -11.82 0.05 14.10
N PHE A 174 -11.15 1.20 14.27
CA PHE A 174 -9.89 1.53 13.60
C PHE A 174 -8.79 0.51 13.93
N LEU A 175 -8.55 0.25 15.22
CA LEU A 175 -7.53 -0.71 15.70
C LEU A 175 -7.81 -2.16 15.29
N GLN A 176 -9.06 -2.50 14.94
CA GLN A 176 -9.44 -3.82 14.42
C GLN A 176 -9.22 -3.96 12.90
N GLY A 177 -8.70 -2.94 12.22
CA GLY A 177 -8.55 -2.94 10.76
C GLY A 177 -9.87 -2.86 9.99
N ARG A 178 -10.99 -2.56 10.66
CA ARG A 178 -12.33 -2.51 10.06
C ARG A 178 -12.61 -1.16 9.42
N MET A 179 -11.75 -0.77 8.47
CA MET A 179 -11.76 0.55 7.84
C MET A 179 -13.12 0.88 7.18
N ASN A 180 -13.73 -0.08 6.49
CA ASN A 180 -15.05 0.11 5.88
C ASN A 180 -16.14 0.47 6.90
N ASP A 181 -16.11 -0.16 8.08
CA ASP A 181 -17.08 0.12 9.14
C ASP A 181 -16.78 1.47 9.82
N LEU A 182 -15.50 1.83 9.95
CA LEU A 182 -15.08 3.13 10.42
C LEU A 182 -15.59 4.24 9.51
N ILE A 183 -15.35 4.12 8.20
CA ILE A 183 -15.78 5.08 7.18
C ILE A 183 -17.30 5.21 7.17
N LYS A 184 -18.05 4.09 7.24
CA LYS A 184 -19.52 4.11 7.31
C LYS A 184 -20.06 4.80 8.56
N SER A 185 -19.25 4.86 9.63
CA SER A 185 -19.65 5.52 10.88
C SER A 185 -19.48 7.03 10.86
N MET A 186 -18.81 7.60 9.84
CA MET A 186 -18.40 9.01 9.78
C MET A 186 -19.17 9.80 8.71
N ASP A 187 -19.42 11.08 8.95
CA ASP A 187 -19.84 12.01 7.90
C ASP A 187 -18.65 12.43 7.00
N HIS A 188 -18.92 13.26 5.99
CA HIS A 188 -17.86 13.69 5.05
C HIS A 188 -16.73 14.46 5.74
N GLY A 189 -17.04 15.41 6.62
CA GLY A 189 -16.03 16.22 7.30
C GLY A 189 -15.20 15.39 8.29
N GLU A 190 -15.84 14.45 8.98
CA GLU A 190 -15.16 13.49 9.86
C GLU A 190 -14.20 12.58 9.08
N LYS A 191 -14.59 12.10 7.89
CA LYS A 191 -13.70 11.31 7.03
C LYS A 191 -12.49 12.11 6.59
N GLU A 192 -12.70 13.36 6.18
CA GLU A 192 -11.65 14.27 5.74
C GLU A 192 -10.62 14.53 6.84
N LEU A 193 -11.06 14.79 8.08
CA LEU A 193 -10.18 14.91 9.25
C LEU A 193 -9.40 13.62 9.52
N THR A 194 -10.08 12.46 9.42
CA THR A 194 -9.46 11.14 9.64
C THR A 194 -8.36 10.86 8.63
N PHE A 195 -8.64 11.02 7.33
CA PHE A 195 -7.65 10.74 6.29
C PHE A 195 -6.52 11.76 6.27
N THR A 196 -6.81 13.02 6.60
CA THR A 196 -5.76 14.04 6.78
C THR A 196 -4.81 13.64 7.92
N TRP A 197 -5.35 13.25 9.08
CA TRP A 197 -4.53 12.81 10.20
C TRP A 197 -3.68 11.57 9.87
N LEU A 198 -4.28 10.56 9.21
CA LEU A 198 -3.57 9.35 8.79
C LEU A 198 -2.48 9.65 7.74
N ASN A 199 -2.74 10.55 6.80
CA ASN A 199 -1.74 10.98 5.82
C ASN A 199 -0.57 11.72 6.48
N GLN A 200 -0.86 12.62 7.43
CA GLN A 200 0.17 13.32 8.18
C GLN A 200 1.01 12.36 9.03
N PHE A 201 0.38 11.34 9.65
CA PHE A 201 1.09 10.27 10.36
C PHE A 201 1.97 9.44 9.43
N TRP A 202 1.45 9.07 8.26
CA TRP A 202 2.18 8.30 7.27
C TRP A 202 3.40 9.08 6.75
N LEU A 203 3.26 10.36 6.43
CA LEU A 203 4.38 11.20 5.99
C LEU A 203 5.43 11.36 7.09
N PHE A 204 4.98 11.52 8.34
CA PHE A 204 5.87 11.50 9.50
C PHE A 204 6.67 10.20 9.58
N GLY A 205 6.01 9.04 9.48
CA GLY A 205 6.66 7.74 9.53
C GLY A 205 7.68 7.58 8.40
N PHE A 206 7.29 7.94 7.17
CA PHE A 206 8.16 7.94 6.00
C PHE A 206 9.40 8.82 6.19
N GLN A 207 9.22 10.09 6.56
CA GLN A 207 10.35 11.03 6.73
C GLN A 207 11.26 10.65 7.89
N THR A 208 10.69 10.13 8.97
CA THR A 208 11.46 9.66 10.12
C THR A 208 12.29 8.44 9.74
N ALA A 209 11.71 7.47 9.02
CA ALA A 209 12.42 6.26 8.58
C ALA A 209 13.50 6.57 7.51
N LYS A 210 13.14 7.35 6.48
CA LYS A 210 14.03 7.73 5.37
C LYS A 210 15.30 8.40 5.88
N ASN A 211 15.15 9.27 6.86
CA ASN A 211 16.26 10.06 7.41
C ASN A 211 16.78 9.48 8.73
N TRP A 212 16.38 8.27 9.12
CA TRP A 212 16.84 7.71 10.37
C TRP A 212 18.37 7.51 10.36
N GLY A 213 19.05 8.14 11.29
CA GLY A 213 20.52 8.16 11.35
C GLY A 213 21.16 9.42 10.75
N ARG A 214 20.40 10.36 10.17
CA ARG A 214 20.90 11.64 9.65
C ARG A 214 19.86 12.76 9.72
N GLY A 215 20.28 14.02 9.63
CA GLY A 215 19.32 15.14 9.56
C GLY A 215 18.48 15.36 10.83
N PRO A 216 17.24 15.89 10.73
CA PRO A 216 16.41 16.20 11.90
C PRO A 216 16.00 14.95 12.70
N ARG A 217 16.15 15.01 14.02
CA ARG A 217 15.71 13.96 14.96
C ARG A 217 14.21 14.01 15.27
N ASP A 218 13.61 15.18 15.11
CA ASP A 218 12.23 15.47 15.49
C ASP A 218 11.48 16.01 14.28
N TRP A 219 10.54 15.20 13.78
CA TRP A 219 9.58 15.62 12.77
C TRP A 219 8.28 16.07 13.46
N THR A 220 7.83 17.27 13.12
CA THR A 220 6.65 17.94 13.65
C THR A 220 5.80 18.44 12.50
N ALA A 221 4.53 18.77 12.76
CA ALA A 221 3.66 19.36 11.74
C ALA A 221 4.26 20.59 11.06
N ALA A 222 5.08 21.37 11.79
CA ALA A 222 5.72 22.56 11.26
C ALA A 222 6.79 22.25 10.21
N ASN A 223 7.77 21.39 10.54
CA ASN A 223 8.87 21.06 9.63
C ASN A 223 8.50 20.00 8.57
N LEU A 224 7.34 19.33 8.72
CA LEU A 224 6.71 18.54 7.65
C LEU A 224 5.92 19.42 6.65
N GLY A 225 5.75 20.71 6.95
CA GLY A 225 5.10 21.68 6.06
C GLY A 225 3.59 21.84 6.24
N PHE A 226 2.97 21.21 7.24
CA PHE A 226 1.52 21.28 7.49
C PHE A 226 1.04 22.56 8.19
N SER A 227 1.97 23.44 8.58
CA SER A 227 1.69 24.65 9.35
C SER A 227 1.28 25.87 8.51
N GLN A 228 1.43 25.79 7.18
CA GLN A 228 0.94 26.82 6.26
C GLN A 228 -0.52 26.52 5.96
N GLY A 229 -1.46 27.35 6.41
CA GLY A 229 -2.92 27.17 6.26
C GLY A 229 -3.43 27.08 4.82
N ARG A 230 -3.06 26.02 4.11
CA ARG A 230 -3.47 25.64 2.77
C ARG A 230 -4.47 24.49 2.89
N GLY A 231 -5.46 24.52 1.99
CA GLY A 231 -6.76 23.88 2.17
C GLY A 231 -6.70 22.37 2.43
N SER A 232 -7.74 21.91 3.11
CA SER A 232 -8.02 20.49 3.31
C SER A 232 -8.23 19.81 1.95
N ALA A 233 -7.24 19.02 1.55
CA ALA A 233 -7.26 18.27 0.31
C ALA A 233 -8.05 16.97 0.52
N ALA A 234 -8.73 16.50 -0.53
CA ALA A 234 -9.33 15.16 -0.57
C ALA A 234 -8.23 14.09 -0.62
N LEU A 235 -7.60 13.83 0.53
CA LEU A 235 -6.48 12.91 0.66
C LEU A 235 -7.02 11.47 0.73
N SER A 236 -6.61 10.63 -0.22
CA SER A 236 -6.81 9.18 -0.17
C SER A 236 -5.44 8.51 -0.01
N LEU A 237 -5.26 7.76 1.08
CA LEU A 237 -4.09 6.91 1.29
C LEU A 237 -4.11 5.72 0.31
N PRO A 238 -2.94 5.17 -0.07
CA PRO A 238 -2.91 3.94 -0.84
C PRO A 238 -3.48 2.79 0.01
N GLY A 239 -4.37 1.97 -0.55
CA GLY A 239 -4.98 0.83 0.16
C GLY A 239 -6.09 1.20 1.16
N THR A 240 -6.55 2.45 1.16
CA THR A 240 -7.73 2.88 1.92
C THR A 240 -8.88 3.12 0.96
N PRO A 241 -10.09 2.56 1.19
CA PRO A 241 -11.22 2.70 0.28
C PRO A 241 -11.45 4.17 -0.06
N GLY A 242 -11.43 4.49 -1.36
CA GLY A 242 -11.67 5.86 -1.84
C GLY A 242 -12.93 6.44 -1.23
N MET A 243 -12.92 7.74 -0.94
CA MET A 243 -14.13 8.47 -0.55
C MET A 243 -15.20 8.25 -1.63
N ILE A 244 -16.26 7.51 -1.30
CA ILE A 244 -17.45 7.39 -2.15
C ILE A 244 -18.09 8.77 -2.20
N GLY A 245 -17.76 9.51 -3.27
CA GLY A 245 -18.14 10.90 -3.46
C GLY A 245 -16.91 11.77 -3.63
N GLU A 246 -16.41 11.85 -4.86
CA GLU A 246 -15.79 13.09 -5.31
C GLU A 246 -16.76 14.24 -4.94
N SER A 247 -16.28 15.19 -4.16
CA SER A 247 -17.05 16.40 -3.89
C SER A 247 -17.36 17.09 -5.23
N PRO A 248 -18.59 17.53 -5.50
CA PRO A 248 -18.91 18.41 -6.63
C PRO A 248 -18.16 19.75 -6.60
N ARG A 249 -17.33 19.97 -5.57
CA ARG A 249 -16.33 21.05 -5.48
C ARG A 249 -14.98 20.71 -6.13
N ALA A 250 -14.93 19.77 -7.07
CA ALA A 250 -14.13 20.00 -8.27
C ALA A 250 -14.70 21.25 -8.97
N LEU A 251 -14.45 22.43 -8.39
CA LEU A 251 -14.51 23.66 -9.14
C LEU A 251 -13.68 23.38 -10.38
N ILE A 252 -14.33 23.46 -11.54
CA ILE A 252 -13.69 23.59 -12.84
C ILE A 252 -12.41 24.39 -12.56
N PRO A 253 -11.21 23.82 -12.81
CA PRO A 253 -9.99 24.56 -12.60
C PRO A 253 -10.20 25.88 -13.33
N ASN A 254 -10.16 26.99 -12.61
CA ASN A 254 -9.88 28.22 -13.29
C ASN A 254 -8.51 27.93 -13.91
N ASP A 255 -8.44 27.69 -15.23
CA ASP A 255 -7.23 27.29 -15.96
C ASP A 255 -6.04 28.24 -15.69
N ARG A 256 -6.33 29.41 -15.13
CA ARG A 256 -5.37 30.40 -14.63
C ARG A 256 -4.61 30.00 -13.34
N GLN A 257 -4.99 28.94 -12.63
CA GLN A 257 -4.35 28.47 -11.39
C GLN A 257 -3.76 27.06 -11.46
N ALA A 258 -4.01 26.30 -12.55
CA ALA A 258 -3.36 25.00 -12.77
C ALA A 258 -1.85 25.12 -13.08
N SER A 259 -1.36 26.34 -13.33
CA SER A 259 0.02 26.64 -13.69
C SER A 259 1.00 26.78 -12.49
N SER A 260 0.57 26.56 -11.24
CA SER A 260 1.39 26.84 -10.05
C SER A 260 1.85 25.62 -9.24
N VAL A 261 1.53 24.39 -9.65
CA VAL A 261 2.13 23.18 -9.03
C VAL A 261 3.55 23.03 -9.59
N LYS A 262 4.57 23.02 -8.70
CA LYS A 262 5.94 22.72 -9.11
C LYS A 262 6.00 21.34 -9.73
N LYS A 263 6.58 21.24 -10.94
CA LYS A 263 6.76 19.97 -11.63
C LYS A 263 8.16 19.41 -11.38
N PRO A 264 8.34 18.09 -11.27
CA PRO A 264 9.66 17.48 -11.28
C PRO A 264 10.33 17.72 -12.64
N THR A 265 11.66 17.66 -12.64
CA THR A 265 12.44 17.61 -13.89
C THR A 265 12.09 16.34 -14.69
N GLN A 266 12.19 16.40 -16.02
CA GLN A 266 12.08 15.21 -16.88
C GLN A 266 13.37 14.37 -16.89
N LEU A 267 14.44 14.89 -16.28
CA LEU A 267 15.72 14.22 -16.20
C LEU A 267 15.78 13.25 -15.02
N CYS A 268 16.14 12.00 -15.30
CA CYS A 268 16.26 10.96 -14.29
C CYS A 268 17.43 11.23 -13.32
N ARG A 269 17.31 10.72 -12.10
CA ARG A 269 18.46 10.39 -11.25
C ARG A 269 18.83 8.92 -11.46
N TRP A 270 19.98 8.48 -10.95
CA TRP A 270 20.41 7.09 -11.08
C TRP A 270 21.39 6.69 -9.98
N SER A 271 21.52 5.38 -9.79
CA SER A 271 22.57 4.80 -8.96
C SER A 271 23.54 3.95 -9.78
N ILE A 272 24.79 3.91 -9.35
CA ILE A 272 25.80 2.95 -9.83
C ILE A 272 26.26 2.08 -8.67
N HIS A 273 26.37 0.77 -8.91
CA HIS A 273 26.96 -0.15 -7.95
C HIS A 273 28.48 -0.01 -8.01
N VAL A 274 29.11 0.26 -6.85
CA VAL A 274 30.56 0.40 -6.72
C VAL A 274 31.12 -0.67 -5.78
N LYS A 275 32.32 -1.16 -6.10
CA LYS A 275 33.11 -2.00 -5.20
C LYS A 275 33.55 -1.16 -4.02
N GLU A 276 33.26 -1.60 -2.79
CA GLU A 276 33.86 -1.00 -1.61
C GLU A 276 35.35 -1.36 -1.59
N GLU A 277 36.22 -0.35 -1.64
CA GLU A 277 37.63 -0.56 -1.34
C GLU A 277 37.81 -0.59 0.18
N PRO A 278 38.47 -1.62 0.75
CA PRO A 278 38.74 -1.65 2.17
C PRO A 278 39.70 -0.51 2.52
N TYR A 279 39.17 0.56 3.11
CA TYR A 279 39.95 1.65 3.67
C TYR A 279 40.05 1.47 5.19
N GLU A 280 41.23 1.73 5.77
CA GLU A 280 41.35 1.83 7.23
C GLU A 280 40.70 3.13 7.68
N ASP A 281 39.55 3.04 8.36
CA ASP A 281 38.91 4.18 9.02
C ASP A 281 39.91 4.87 9.96
N PHE A 282 40.54 5.95 9.49
CA PHE A 282 41.29 6.84 10.36
C PHE A 282 40.27 7.68 11.12
N PRO A 283 40.27 7.65 12.46
CA PRO A 283 39.37 8.48 13.24
C PRO A 283 39.69 9.94 12.93
N SER A 284 38.81 10.56 12.14
CA SER A 284 38.82 12.01 11.98
C SER A 284 38.69 12.64 13.36
N PRO A 285 39.39 13.75 13.66
CA PRO A 285 39.19 14.48 14.90
C PRO A 285 37.69 14.69 15.14
N GLN A 286 37.22 14.55 16.38
CA GLN A 286 35.83 14.87 16.74
C GLN A 286 35.58 16.35 16.43
N ALA A 287 35.18 16.64 15.19
CA ALA A 287 34.61 17.93 14.84
C ALA A 287 33.29 18.03 15.61
N GLU A 288 32.99 19.21 16.14
CA GLU A 288 31.65 19.50 16.63
C GLU A 288 30.66 19.16 15.51
N TYR A 289 29.60 18.42 15.83
CA TYR A 289 28.57 18.09 14.85
C TYR A 289 27.90 19.40 14.40
N GLU A 290 28.32 19.91 13.24
CA GLU A 290 27.64 21.01 12.59
C GLU A 290 26.34 20.50 11.99
N GLN A 291 25.23 20.99 12.53
CA GLN A 291 23.91 20.70 12.01
C GLN A 291 23.79 21.29 10.61
N GLY A 292 23.58 20.43 9.61
CA GLY A 292 23.32 20.85 8.23
C GLY A 292 22.06 21.73 8.15
N ASP A 293 21.89 22.41 7.02
CA ASP A 293 20.72 23.24 6.76
C ASP A 293 19.45 22.38 6.88
N PRO A 294 18.51 22.70 7.81
CA PRO A 294 17.29 21.94 8.02
C PRO A 294 16.41 21.82 6.77
N ASP A 295 16.55 22.71 5.80
CA ASP A 295 15.76 22.74 4.57
C ASP A 295 16.50 22.09 3.38
N ASN A 296 17.74 21.63 3.56
CA ASN A 296 18.56 21.00 2.52
C ASN A 296 19.02 19.57 2.93
N GLU A 297 18.31 18.55 2.44
CA GLU A 297 18.59 17.12 2.69
C GLU A 297 20.04 16.73 2.35
N ASP A 298 20.62 17.31 1.29
CA ASP A 298 21.97 16.97 0.82
C ASP A 298 23.07 17.50 1.76
N SER A 299 22.73 18.43 2.67
CA SER A 299 23.66 18.97 3.67
C SER A 299 23.70 18.17 4.97
N TRP A 300 22.82 17.18 5.14
CA TRP A 300 22.66 16.46 6.40
C TRP A 300 23.76 15.43 6.62
N LYS A 301 24.40 15.52 7.79
CA LYS A 301 25.44 14.59 8.26
C LYS A 301 24.84 13.45 9.09
N GLU A 302 25.61 12.38 9.23
CA GLU A 302 25.25 11.24 10.09
C GLU A 302 25.23 11.63 11.57
N TRP A 303 24.26 11.08 12.30
CA TRP A 303 24.13 11.33 13.72
C TRP A 303 25.34 10.81 14.51
N PRO A 304 25.82 11.56 15.52
CA PRO A 304 26.82 11.03 16.44
C PRO A 304 26.25 9.83 17.20
N GLN A 305 27.11 8.89 17.60
CA GLN A 305 26.70 7.67 18.34
C GLN A 305 25.91 7.96 19.63
N SER A 306 26.11 9.13 20.25
CA SER A 306 25.32 9.55 21.42
C SER A 306 23.81 9.73 21.12
N TRP A 307 23.44 9.93 19.86
CA TRP A 307 22.06 10.16 19.42
C TRP A 307 21.37 8.90 18.91
N THR A 308 22.11 7.82 18.64
CA THR A 308 21.58 6.56 18.07
C THR A 308 20.96 5.62 19.12
N GLY A 309 20.94 6.02 20.39
CA GLY A 309 20.47 5.19 21.51
C GLY A 309 18.95 5.04 21.63
N GLN A 310 18.14 5.92 21.03
CA GLN A 310 16.67 5.79 21.08
C GLN A 310 16.17 4.79 20.03
N PRO A 311 15.32 3.80 20.38
CA PRO A 311 14.66 2.93 19.41
C PRO A 311 13.73 3.70 18.48
N PHE A 312 13.60 3.25 17.24
CA PHE A 312 12.76 3.88 16.22
C PHE A 312 11.26 3.73 16.56
N GLU A 313 10.89 2.59 17.13
CA GLU A 313 9.54 2.23 17.55
C GLU A 313 9.04 3.15 18.67
N GLU A 314 9.93 3.52 19.60
CA GLU A 314 9.61 4.50 20.63
C GLU A 314 9.30 5.87 20.03
N LYS A 315 9.95 6.23 18.91
CA LYS A 315 9.66 7.47 18.20
C LYS A 315 8.26 7.48 17.61
N ILE A 316 7.84 6.37 16.99
CA ILE A 316 6.49 6.19 16.46
C ILE A 316 5.45 6.33 17.58
N VAL A 317 5.65 5.63 18.70
CA VAL A 317 4.72 5.68 19.85
C VAL A 317 4.67 7.07 20.48
N SER A 318 5.82 7.72 20.66
CA SER A 318 5.90 9.07 21.24
C SER A 318 5.21 10.11 20.37
N ALA A 319 5.30 9.98 19.04
CA ALA A 319 4.61 10.84 18.10
C ALA A 319 3.09 10.67 18.17
N LEU A 320 2.57 9.44 18.29
CA LEU A 320 1.15 9.18 18.51
C LEU A 320 0.64 9.75 19.84
N GLN A 321 1.44 9.67 20.92
CA GLN A 321 1.07 10.19 22.24
C GLN A 321 1.03 11.71 22.27
N SER A 322 2.00 12.36 21.63
CA SER A 322 2.10 13.84 21.60
C SER A 322 1.26 14.48 20.51
N ASN A 323 0.89 13.73 19.46
CA ASN A 323 0.26 14.23 18.25
C ASN A 323 1.07 15.35 17.56
N SER A 324 2.40 15.38 17.77
CA SER A 324 3.28 16.46 17.29
C SER A 324 3.43 16.52 15.77
N PHE A 325 3.17 15.40 15.09
CA PHE A 325 3.27 15.27 13.63
C PHE A 325 2.09 15.91 12.89
N SER A 326 0.97 16.17 13.57
CA SER A 326 -0.26 16.62 12.94
C SER A 326 -0.59 18.07 13.24
N SER A 327 -1.08 18.80 12.24
CA SER A 327 -1.63 20.14 12.44
C SER A 327 -3.05 20.12 13.03
N LEU A 328 -3.70 18.95 13.04
CA LEU A 328 -5.04 18.75 13.60
C LEU A 328 -4.97 18.50 15.12
N PRO A 329 -5.72 19.26 15.94
CA PRO A 329 -5.80 18.98 17.37
C PRO A 329 -6.43 17.62 17.65
N ALA A 330 -5.82 16.82 18.53
CA ALA A 330 -6.32 15.48 18.87
C ALA A 330 -7.77 15.45 19.40
N GLY A 331 -8.27 16.57 19.93
CA GLY A 331 -9.64 16.71 20.41
C GLY A 331 -10.69 16.95 19.31
N GLU A 332 -10.27 17.27 18.09
CA GLU A 332 -11.15 17.49 16.93
C GLU A 332 -11.33 16.22 16.09
N LEU A 333 -10.54 15.17 16.34
CA LEU A 333 -10.62 13.92 15.62
C LEU A 333 -11.93 13.17 15.95
N PRO A 334 -12.55 12.52 14.96
CA PRO A 334 -13.78 11.75 15.15
C PRO A 334 -13.57 10.43 15.90
N PHE A 335 -12.33 10.08 16.23
CA PHE A 335 -11.92 8.94 17.07
C PHE A 335 -10.88 9.38 18.09
N SER A 336 -10.73 8.61 19.17
CA SER A 336 -9.82 8.94 20.26
C SER A 336 -8.36 8.58 19.94
N ALA A 337 -7.57 9.53 19.44
CA ALA A 337 -6.13 9.35 19.22
C ALA A 337 -5.37 8.88 20.47
N ALA A 338 -5.76 9.32 21.67
CA ALA A 338 -5.17 8.86 22.93
C ALA A 338 -5.36 7.34 23.17
N HIS A 339 -6.47 6.76 22.70
CA HIS A 339 -6.72 5.32 22.80
C HIS A 339 -5.90 4.56 21.77
N VAL A 340 -5.73 5.10 20.57
CA VAL A 340 -4.82 4.56 19.54
C VAL A 340 -3.38 4.56 20.07
N ALA A 341 -2.90 5.68 20.61
CA ALA A 341 -1.57 5.80 21.20
C ALA A 341 -1.36 4.84 22.39
N SER A 342 -2.37 4.69 23.25
CA SER A 342 -2.31 3.72 24.35
C SER A 342 -2.32 2.27 23.89
N ALA A 343 -2.97 1.96 22.76
CA ALA A 343 -2.94 0.63 22.18
C ALA A 343 -1.56 0.35 21.58
N ALA A 344 -1.01 1.29 20.80
CA ALA A 344 0.34 1.19 20.25
C ALA A 344 1.40 0.96 21.34
N SER A 345 1.34 1.71 22.45
CA SER A 345 2.29 1.53 23.57
C SER A 345 2.19 0.18 24.28
N LYS A 346 1.07 -0.54 24.13
CA LYS A 346 0.84 -1.86 24.74
C LYS A 346 1.13 -3.01 23.77
N SER A 347 1.30 -2.72 22.49
CA SER A 347 1.46 -3.69 21.41
C SER A 347 2.81 -3.53 20.72
N SER A 348 3.90 -3.72 21.46
CA SER A 348 5.28 -3.52 20.96
C SER A 348 5.58 -4.30 19.68
N ASN A 349 5.04 -5.52 19.54
CA ASN A 349 5.27 -6.36 18.35
C ASN A 349 4.59 -5.77 17.11
N GLU A 350 3.35 -5.29 17.24
CA GLU A 350 2.64 -4.64 16.13
C GLU A 350 3.33 -3.34 15.71
N VAL A 351 3.82 -2.56 16.68
CA VAL A 351 4.63 -1.35 16.38
C VAL A 351 5.92 -1.72 15.66
N LEU A 352 6.56 -2.83 16.02
CA LEU A 352 7.76 -3.31 15.34
C LEU A 352 7.46 -3.75 13.89
N VAL A 353 6.31 -4.37 13.63
CA VAL A 353 5.85 -4.69 12.27
C VAL A 353 5.68 -3.40 11.44
N GLU A 354 4.96 -2.42 11.98
CA GLU A 354 4.79 -1.10 11.31
C GLU A 354 6.13 -0.38 11.10
N ALA A 355 7.04 -0.47 12.07
CA ALA A 355 8.37 0.10 11.98
C ALA A 355 9.20 -0.51 10.84
N VAL A 356 9.17 -1.84 10.70
CA VAL A 356 9.78 -2.56 9.56
C VAL A 356 9.10 -2.14 8.25
N GLY A 357 7.78 -1.99 8.24
CA GLY A 357 7.04 -1.49 7.08
C GLY A 357 7.54 -0.13 6.62
N PHE A 358 7.61 0.85 7.53
CA PHE A 358 8.11 2.20 7.22
C PHE A 358 9.57 2.21 6.76
N SER A 359 10.45 1.37 7.34
CA SER A 359 11.84 1.31 6.91
C SER A 359 12.00 0.75 5.50
N ILE A 360 11.18 -0.24 5.12
CA ILE A 360 11.12 -0.78 3.75
C ILE A 360 10.58 0.27 2.78
N ILE A 361 9.43 0.90 3.10
CA ILE A 361 8.80 1.94 2.26
C ILE A 361 9.76 3.10 2.03
N ALA A 362 10.53 3.48 3.06
CA ALA A 362 11.49 4.56 2.96
C ALA A 362 12.81 4.16 2.27
N GLY A 363 13.03 2.87 2.02
CA GLY A 363 14.26 2.36 1.42
C GLY A 363 15.51 2.58 2.27
N ASN A 364 15.38 2.65 3.61
CA ASN A 364 16.53 2.81 4.51
C ASN A 364 17.09 1.44 4.89
N ILE A 365 18.07 0.96 4.11
CA ILE A 365 18.65 -0.38 4.23
C ILE A 365 19.19 -0.65 5.64
N GLN A 366 19.94 0.28 6.23
CA GLN A 366 20.52 0.10 7.56
C GLN A 366 19.44 -0.05 8.64
N LEU A 367 18.37 0.74 8.54
CA LEU A 367 17.23 0.61 9.46
C LEU A 367 16.46 -0.70 9.25
N VAL A 368 16.29 -1.15 8.00
CA VAL A 368 15.67 -2.44 7.66
C VAL A 368 16.42 -3.60 8.31
N GLU A 369 17.75 -3.67 8.13
CA GLU A 369 18.59 -4.71 8.72
C GLU A 369 18.46 -4.76 10.25
N LYS A 370 18.54 -3.58 10.90
CA LYS A 370 18.42 -3.45 12.34
C LYS A 370 17.07 -3.94 12.86
N LEU A 371 15.97 -3.47 12.26
CA LEU A 371 14.62 -3.79 12.72
C LEU A 371 14.23 -5.24 12.42
N ILE A 372 14.64 -5.81 11.29
CA ILE A 372 14.41 -7.24 11.01
C ILE A 372 15.21 -8.13 11.98
N SER A 373 16.45 -7.75 12.30
CA SER A 373 17.24 -8.47 13.31
C SER A 373 16.56 -8.44 14.68
N GLN A 374 15.98 -7.31 15.04
CA GLN A 374 15.19 -7.19 16.26
C GLN A 374 13.90 -8.03 16.22
N ALA A 375 13.17 -8.01 15.10
CA ALA A 375 11.97 -8.82 14.90
C ALA A 375 12.26 -10.31 15.03
N LYS A 376 13.36 -10.78 14.43
CA LYS A 376 13.88 -12.15 14.62
C LYS A 376 14.15 -12.47 16.09
N SER A 377 14.86 -11.59 16.80
CA SER A 377 15.17 -11.81 18.22
C SER A 377 13.94 -11.89 19.11
N SER A 378 12.85 -11.24 18.70
CA SER A 378 11.58 -11.17 19.43
C SER A 378 10.53 -12.15 18.89
N SER A 379 10.88 -13.01 17.92
CA SER A 379 9.98 -13.94 17.24
C SER A 379 8.70 -13.27 16.69
N VAL A 380 8.83 -12.07 16.13
CA VAL A 380 7.73 -11.32 15.52
C VAL A 380 7.55 -11.78 14.07
N ASP A 381 6.31 -12.09 13.70
CA ASP A 381 5.95 -12.46 12.33
C ASP A 381 5.84 -11.22 11.44
N LEU A 382 6.55 -11.24 10.31
CA LEU A 382 6.57 -10.17 9.31
C LEU A 382 5.82 -10.56 8.02
N SER A 383 5.19 -11.74 7.99
CA SER A 383 4.56 -12.30 6.78
C SER A 383 3.45 -11.41 6.21
N SER A 384 2.69 -10.74 7.09
CA SER A 384 1.60 -9.84 6.73
C SER A 384 2.04 -8.60 5.95
N LEU A 385 3.32 -8.20 6.04
CA LEU A 385 3.87 -7.06 5.30
C LEU A 385 4.10 -7.38 3.83
N TYR A 386 4.23 -8.67 3.48
CA TYR A 386 4.76 -9.12 2.19
C TYR A 386 6.03 -8.34 1.77
N PRO A 387 7.12 -8.41 2.56
CA PRO A 387 8.23 -7.45 2.49
C PRO A 387 8.82 -7.19 1.10
N PHE A 388 8.94 -8.23 0.27
CA PHE A 388 9.44 -8.12 -1.11
C PHE A 388 8.47 -7.34 -2.01
N HIS A 389 7.17 -7.63 -1.92
CA HIS A 389 6.13 -6.91 -2.66
C HIS A 389 6.09 -5.44 -2.23
N LEU A 390 6.21 -5.18 -0.92
CA LEU A 390 6.26 -3.83 -0.37
C LEU A 390 7.48 -3.06 -0.87
N ALA A 391 8.68 -3.66 -0.82
CA ALA A 391 9.90 -3.04 -1.32
C ALA A 391 9.82 -2.69 -2.81
N ILE A 392 9.29 -3.60 -3.64
CA ILE A 392 9.09 -3.34 -5.08
C ILE A 392 8.09 -2.22 -5.31
N SER A 393 7.02 -2.16 -4.50
CA SER A 393 6.01 -1.11 -4.60
C SER A 393 6.58 0.28 -4.30
N TYR A 394 7.69 0.40 -3.58
CA TYR A 394 8.37 1.66 -3.29
C TYR A 394 9.80 1.69 -3.82
N LEU A 395 10.06 0.94 -4.90
CA LEU A 395 11.40 0.79 -5.49
C LEU A 395 11.95 2.15 -5.94
N ASP A 396 13.08 2.56 -5.36
CA ASP A 396 13.85 3.75 -5.77
C ASP A 396 15.15 3.30 -6.46
N GLY A 397 15.10 3.24 -7.79
CA GLY A 397 16.21 2.88 -8.65
C GLY A 397 17.35 3.91 -8.68
N SER A 398 17.15 5.09 -8.10
CA SER A 398 18.19 6.12 -8.03
C SER A 398 19.00 6.10 -6.75
N LYS A 399 18.46 5.50 -5.68
CA LYS A 399 19.10 5.44 -4.35
C LYS A 399 19.46 4.05 -3.88
N ASN A 400 18.69 3.03 -4.27
CA ASN A 400 18.88 1.66 -3.78
C ASN A 400 19.08 0.64 -4.90
N CYS A 401 18.56 0.91 -6.11
CA CYS A 401 18.48 -0.08 -7.18
C CYS A 401 17.87 -1.38 -6.65
N CYS A 402 18.63 -2.48 -6.63
CA CYS A 402 18.18 -3.79 -6.13
C CYS A 402 18.54 -4.08 -4.66
N ASN A 403 19.40 -3.28 -4.01
CA ASN A 403 20.04 -3.64 -2.74
C ASN A 403 19.03 -3.90 -1.60
N ILE A 404 17.86 -3.27 -1.64
CA ILE A 404 16.81 -3.52 -0.64
C ILE A 404 16.35 -4.99 -0.69
N LEU A 405 16.27 -5.61 -1.87
CA LEU A 405 15.85 -7.00 -2.01
C LEU A 405 16.92 -7.97 -1.50
N ASP A 406 18.19 -7.67 -1.72
CA ASP A 406 19.31 -8.44 -1.16
C ASP A 406 19.30 -8.45 0.35
N VAL A 407 19.10 -7.28 0.95
CA VAL A 407 19.00 -7.10 2.39
C VAL A 407 17.82 -7.91 2.93
N LEU A 408 16.67 -7.86 2.27
CA LEU A 408 15.53 -8.69 2.65
C LEU A 408 15.84 -10.19 2.52
N HIS A 409 16.55 -10.63 1.48
CA HIS A 409 16.96 -12.03 1.35
C HIS A 409 17.92 -12.46 2.45
N ALA A 410 18.94 -11.66 2.75
CA ALA A 410 19.90 -11.94 3.82
C ALA A 410 19.22 -11.95 5.20
N CYS A 411 18.31 -11.01 5.44
CA CYS A 411 17.75 -10.77 6.76
C CYS A 411 16.42 -11.47 7.03
N LEU A 412 15.64 -11.96 6.05
CA LEU A 412 14.35 -12.62 6.34
C LEU A 412 14.44 -14.14 6.42
N PRO A 413 13.57 -14.80 7.22
CA PRO A 413 13.46 -16.25 7.26
C PRO A 413 12.94 -16.81 5.92
N PRO A 414 13.33 -18.03 5.52
CA PRO A 414 12.93 -18.62 4.22
C PRO A 414 11.43 -18.67 3.95
N GLU A 415 10.60 -18.77 4.98
CA GLU A 415 9.13 -18.95 4.92
C GLU A 415 8.42 -17.74 4.31
N ILE A 416 9.01 -16.55 4.40
CA ILE A 416 8.44 -15.28 3.90
C ILE A 416 9.05 -14.91 2.54
N ARG A 417 10.04 -15.67 2.06
CA ARG A 417 10.74 -15.36 0.81
C ARG A 417 9.90 -15.78 -0.41
N PRO A 418 10.07 -15.12 -1.57
CA PRO A 418 9.16 -15.27 -2.70
C PRO A 418 9.01 -16.70 -3.25
N TRP A 419 10.02 -17.57 -3.14
CA TRP A 419 9.89 -18.96 -3.60
C TRP A 419 9.05 -19.87 -2.68
N LYS A 420 8.88 -19.49 -1.39
CA LYS A 420 7.97 -20.20 -0.46
C LYS A 420 6.63 -19.49 -0.28
N ALA A 421 6.63 -18.16 -0.35
CA ALA A 421 5.45 -17.31 -0.25
C ALA A 421 5.37 -16.40 -1.49
N PRO A 422 4.98 -16.95 -2.66
CA PRO A 422 5.07 -16.23 -3.93
C PRO A 422 4.02 -15.15 -4.12
N LEU A 423 2.93 -15.17 -3.35
CA LEU A 423 1.77 -14.31 -3.58
C LEU A 423 1.52 -13.36 -2.41
N ASN A 424 1.14 -12.12 -2.72
CA ASN A 424 0.62 -11.16 -1.76
C ASN A 424 -0.88 -11.35 -1.47
N ALA A 425 -1.47 -10.45 -0.66
CA ALA A 425 -2.89 -10.47 -0.33
C ALA A 425 -3.85 -10.30 -1.53
N PHE A 426 -3.37 -9.75 -2.64
CA PHE A 426 -4.12 -9.60 -3.89
C PHE A 426 -3.91 -10.78 -4.86
N GLY A 427 -3.07 -11.75 -4.49
CA GLY A 427 -2.68 -12.84 -5.39
C GLY A 427 -1.67 -12.42 -6.45
N HIS A 428 -0.97 -11.29 -6.27
CA HIS A 428 0.11 -10.86 -7.16
C HIS A 428 1.44 -11.48 -6.72
N THR A 429 2.26 -11.83 -7.71
CA THR A 429 3.65 -12.23 -7.53
C THR A 429 4.58 -11.02 -7.35
N THR A 430 5.84 -11.26 -7.01
CA THR A 430 6.87 -10.20 -7.02
C THR A 430 7.15 -9.69 -8.43
N ILE A 431 7.05 -10.55 -9.46
CA ILE A 431 7.15 -10.14 -10.87
C ILE A 431 5.96 -9.26 -11.24
N ASP A 432 4.74 -9.60 -10.80
CA ASP A 432 3.55 -8.75 -11.00
C ASP A 432 3.75 -7.36 -10.41
N ASN A 433 4.31 -7.28 -9.19
CA ASN A 433 4.62 -5.98 -8.57
C ASN A 433 5.67 -5.18 -9.36
N LEU A 434 6.63 -5.83 -10.04
CA LEU A 434 7.55 -5.15 -10.96
C LEU A 434 6.80 -4.61 -12.17
N MET A 435 5.87 -5.38 -12.76
CA MET A 435 5.05 -4.92 -13.89
C MET A 435 4.14 -3.76 -13.50
N ILE A 436 3.50 -3.82 -12.33
CA ILE A 436 2.75 -2.69 -11.75
C ILE A 436 3.67 -1.47 -11.59
N THR A 437 4.91 -1.69 -11.14
CA THR A 437 5.88 -0.60 -10.95
C THR A 437 6.27 0.07 -12.27
N VAL A 438 6.41 -0.71 -13.35
CA VAL A 438 6.62 -0.15 -14.69
C VAL A 438 5.41 0.66 -15.14
N LEU A 439 4.20 0.09 -15.05
CA LEU A 439 2.98 0.73 -15.52
C LEU A 439 2.65 2.01 -14.74
N LYS A 440 2.74 1.98 -13.41
CA LYS A 440 2.44 3.16 -12.58
C LYS A 440 3.39 4.33 -12.87
N ASN A 441 4.64 4.09 -13.26
CA ASN A 441 5.62 5.14 -13.48
C ASN A 441 5.65 5.67 -14.92
N HIS A 442 5.20 4.86 -15.89
CA HIS A 442 5.44 5.14 -17.31
C HIS A 442 4.18 5.17 -18.18
N THR A 443 3.00 4.84 -17.64
CA THR A 443 1.73 4.87 -18.36
C THR A 443 0.63 5.64 -17.62
N SER A 444 -0.47 5.87 -18.33
CA SER A 444 -1.74 6.34 -17.76
C SER A 444 -2.69 5.19 -17.39
N THR A 445 -2.21 3.95 -17.34
CA THR A 445 -3.02 2.76 -17.00
C THR A 445 -3.56 2.89 -15.57
N LYS A 446 -4.82 2.52 -15.34
CA LYS A 446 -5.45 2.58 -14.01
C LYS A 446 -5.35 1.23 -13.28
N PRO A 447 -5.32 1.21 -11.94
CA PRO A 447 -5.26 -0.05 -11.16
C PRO A 447 -6.34 -1.06 -11.54
N GLY A 448 -7.59 -0.60 -11.64
CA GLY A 448 -8.74 -1.44 -12.00
C GLY A 448 -8.69 -2.13 -13.37
N PHE A 449 -7.86 -1.63 -14.29
CA PHE A 449 -7.66 -2.27 -15.60
C PHE A 449 -6.78 -3.52 -15.48
N ILE A 450 -5.76 -3.45 -14.64
CA ILE A 450 -4.78 -4.52 -14.43
C ILE A 450 -5.37 -5.59 -13.49
N ASP A 451 -6.13 -5.18 -12.48
CA ASP A 451 -6.79 -6.10 -11.55
C ASP A 451 -8.14 -5.55 -11.09
N HIS A 452 -9.19 -6.36 -11.23
CA HIS A 452 -10.53 -6.04 -10.74
C HIS A 452 -10.60 -5.86 -9.22
N ALA A 453 -9.72 -6.50 -8.44
CA ALA A 453 -9.61 -6.26 -7.00
C ALA A 453 -9.21 -4.82 -6.68
N LEU A 454 -8.60 -4.11 -7.63
CA LEU A 454 -8.20 -2.71 -7.54
C LEU A 454 -9.16 -1.77 -8.29
N ALA A 455 -10.36 -2.23 -8.67
CA ALA A 455 -11.32 -1.43 -9.45
C ALA A 455 -11.80 -0.15 -8.74
N THR A 456 -11.79 -0.14 -7.41
CA THR A 456 -12.14 1.04 -6.58
C THR A 456 -10.95 1.95 -6.31
N GLU A 457 -9.74 1.54 -6.68
CA GLU A 457 -8.52 2.29 -6.41
C GLU A 457 -8.26 3.31 -7.53
N ASN A 458 -8.05 4.57 -7.13
CA ASN A 458 -7.78 5.67 -8.06
C ASN A 458 -6.28 5.83 -8.38
N ARG A 459 -5.40 5.14 -7.64
CA ARG A 459 -3.95 5.20 -7.81
C ARG A 459 -3.27 3.91 -7.36
N PHE A 460 -2.06 3.66 -7.85
CA PHE A 460 -1.25 2.53 -7.41
C PHE A 460 -0.59 2.80 -6.05
N ILE A 461 -0.29 1.72 -5.33
CA ILE A 461 0.55 1.79 -4.14
C ILE A 461 1.96 2.23 -4.53
N GLY A 462 2.50 3.19 -3.78
CA GLY A 462 3.84 3.74 -4.00
C GLY A 462 3.98 4.63 -5.23
N GLU A 463 2.89 5.18 -5.78
CA GLU A 463 2.97 6.21 -6.85
C GLU A 463 3.67 7.49 -6.36
N GLU A 464 3.69 7.70 -5.04
CA GLU A 464 4.45 8.72 -4.33
C GLU A 464 5.98 8.62 -4.48
N VAL A 465 6.53 7.49 -4.95
CA VAL A 465 7.97 7.29 -5.18
C VAL A 465 8.19 7.02 -6.66
N ASP A 466 8.91 7.91 -7.33
CA ASP A 466 9.36 7.73 -8.71
C ASP A 466 10.54 6.76 -8.75
N ILE A 467 10.41 5.70 -9.54
CA ILE A 467 11.46 4.68 -9.65
C ILE A 467 12.80 5.25 -10.15
N CYS A 468 12.81 6.34 -10.92
CA CYS A 468 14.03 7.01 -11.37
C CYS A 468 14.41 8.25 -10.55
N GLY A 469 13.85 8.39 -9.35
CA GLY A 469 14.33 9.32 -8.32
C GLY A 469 13.99 10.80 -8.52
N ARG A 470 13.03 11.13 -9.40
CA ARG A 470 12.67 12.53 -9.69
C ARG A 470 11.78 13.12 -8.60
N TRP A 471 10.97 12.29 -7.93
CA TRP A 471 10.23 12.68 -6.73
C TRP A 471 10.09 11.52 -5.74
N ASN A 472 9.85 11.87 -4.48
CA ASN A 472 9.30 11.00 -3.44
C ASN A 472 8.29 11.78 -2.60
N SER A 473 7.69 11.15 -1.59
CA SER A 473 6.73 11.78 -0.67
C SER A 473 7.24 13.04 0.04
N GLY A 474 8.56 13.18 0.17
CA GLY A 474 9.20 14.36 0.76
C GLY A 474 9.47 15.50 -0.21
N SER A 475 9.42 15.24 -1.53
CA SER A 475 9.72 16.24 -2.56
C SER A 475 8.73 17.40 -2.51
N GLU A 476 9.23 18.62 -2.71
CA GLU A 476 8.40 19.83 -2.71
C GLU A 476 7.29 19.76 -3.76
N CYS A 477 7.59 19.28 -4.98
CA CYS A 477 6.60 19.10 -6.04
C CYS A 477 5.44 18.18 -5.61
N TYR A 478 5.74 17.07 -4.93
CA TYR A 478 4.73 16.12 -4.47
C TYR A 478 3.89 16.69 -3.33
N ARG A 479 4.51 17.41 -2.38
CA ARG A 479 3.78 18.10 -1.31
C ARG A 479 2.85 19.19 -1.87
N ASP A 480 3.36 20.00 -2.81
CA ASP A 480 2.54 20.97 -3.54
C ASP A 480 1.36 20.26 -4.22
N LEU A 481 1.58 19.15 -4.94
CA LEU A 481 0.51 18.41 -5.60
C LEU A 481 -0.63 18.03 -4.65
N LEU A 482 -0.29 17.52 -3.46
CA LEU A 482 -1.26 17.17 -2.42
C LEU A 482 -2.02 18.42 -1.91
N ASP A 483 -1.34 19.55 -1.71
CA ASP A 483 -1.96 20.80 -1.26
C ASP A 483 -3.01 21.33 -2.26
N TYR A 484 -2.88 21.02 -3.55
CA TYR A 484 -3.88 21.35 -4.58
C TYR A 484 -5.04 20.34 -4.64
N GLY A 485 -5.11 19.37 -3.73
CA GLY A 485 -6.18 18.37 -3.69
C GLY A 485 -6.01 17.24 -4.70
N ARG A 486 -4.81 17.06 -5.28
CA ARG A 486 -4.53 15.98 -6.24
C ARG A 486 -3.76 14.86 -5.56
N SER A 487 -4.35 13.67 -5.52
CA SER A 487 -3.75 12.49 -4.88
C SER A 487 -3.03 11.56 -5.86
N SER A 488 -3.31 11.64 -7.16
CA SER A 488 -2.64 10.87 -8.21
C SER A 488 -1.58 11.69 -8.93
N ILE A 489 -0.49 11.05 -9.36
CA ILE A 489 0.58 11.72 -10.09
C ILE A 489 0.09 12.14 -11.49
N PRO A 490 0.23 13.42 -11.87
CA PRO A 490 -0.10 13.87 -13.22
C PRO A 490 0.70 13.12 -14.28
N PHE A 491 0.03 12.73 -15.38
CA PHE A 491 0.68 11.98 -16.45
C PHE A 491 1.83 12.76 -17.12
N ASP A 492 1.78 14.10 -17.13
CA ASP A 492 2.84 14.97 -17.65
C ASP A 492 4.10 15.02 -16.76
N TRP A 493 4.06 14.44 -15.56
CA TRP A 493 5.27 14.18 -14.76
C TRP A 493 5.99 12.92 -15.21
N LYS A 494 5.30 12.00 -15.89
CA LYS A 494 5.86 10.72 -16.31
C LYS A 494 6.63 10.89 -17.63
N HIS A 495 7.62 10.04 -17.83
CA HIS A 495 8.33 9.89 -19.11
C HIS A 495 8.34 8.42 -19.52
N LYS A 496 8.89 8.10 -20.69
CA LYS A 496 9.03 6.73 -21.19
C LYS A 496 9.70 5.80 -20.17
N PHE A 497 9.59 4.50 -20.37
CA PHE A 497 10.31 3.52 -19.56
C PHE A 497 11.82 3.70 -19.75
N CYS A 498 12.45 4.41 -18.82
CA CYS A 498 13.80 4.94 -18.95
C CYS A 498 14.88 3.96 -18.49
N HIS A 499 16.15 4.29 -18.77
CA HIS A 499 17.31 3.48 -18.38
C HIS A 499 17.41 3.23 -16.86
N THR A 500 17.19 4.23 -16.01
CA THR A 500 17.23 4.03 -14.54
C THR A 500 16.15 3.04 -14.10
N SER A 501 14.92 3.21 -14.59
CA SER A 501 13.81 2.31 -14.29
C SER A 501 14.10 0.89 -14.77
N ALA A 502 14.56 0.74 -16.02
CA ALA A 502 14.86 -0.55 -16.62
C ALA A 502 16.01 -1.27 -15.91
N GLN A 503 17.09 -0.54 -15.56
CA GLN A 503 18.19 -1.07 -14.74
C GLN A 503 17.67 -1.56 -13.39
N ALA A 504 16.87 -0.76 -12.68
CA ALA A 504 16.32 -1.14 -11.38
C ALA A 504 15.44 -2.39 -11.46
N VAL A 505 14.56 -2.49 -12.46
CA VAL A 505 13.72 -3.67 -12.67
C VAL A 505 14.56 -4.91 -13.02
N CYS A 506 15.53 -4.81 -13.93
CA CYS A 506 16.40 -5.94 -14.30
C CYS A 506 17.24 -6.41 -13.11
N HIS A 507 17.87 -5.48 -12.38
CA HIS A 507 18.68 -5.82 -11.20
C HIS A 507 17.80 -6.40 -10.07
N SER A 508 16.55 -5.95 -9.92
CA SER A 508 15.60 -6.56 -8.98
C SER A 508 15.20 -7.97 -9.39
N LEU A 509 15.00 -8.24 -10.69
CA LEU A 509 14.78 -9.61 -11.19
C LEU A 509 15.98 -10.50 -10.88
N ASP A 510 17.21 -10.03 -11.12
CA ASP A 510 18.43 -10.76 -10.76
C ASP A 510 18.44 -11.14 -9.27
N ALA A 511 18.10 -10.19 -8.39
CA ALA A 511 18.06 -10.43 -6.94
C ALA A 511 17.04 -11.51 -6.58
N LEU A 512 15.82 -11.42 -7.14
CA LEU A 512 14.74 -12.37 -6.84
C LEU A 512 15.04 -13.78 -7.33
N VAL A 513 15.64 -13.93 -8.52
CA VAL A 513 15.96 -15.23 -9.12
C VAL A 513 17.19 -15.86 -8.47
N PHE A 514 18.24 -15.08 -8.17
CA PHE A 514 19.49 -15.61 -7.61
C PHE A 514 19.29 -16.40 -6.32
N TYR A 515 18.52 -15.84 -5.37
CA TYR A 515 18.28 -16.48 -4.08
C TYR A 515 17.23 -17.61 -4.13
N GLY A 516 16.50 -17.76 -5.24
CA GLY A 516 15.40 -18.70 -5.39
C GLY A 516 15.80 -20.17 -5.29
N GLY A 517 17.06 -20.52 -5.61
CA GLY A 517 17.57 -21.90 -5.61
C GLY A 517 16.85 -22.81 -6.63
N ARG A 518 17.60 -23.47 -7.51
CA ARG A 518 17.02 -24.37 -8.54
C ARG A 518 16.45 -25.69 -8.00
N THR A 519 16.53 -25.93 -6.69
CA THR A 519 16.15 -27.19 -6.03
C THR A 519 14.75 -27.17 -5.44
N THR A 520 14.03 -26.04 -5.50
CA THR A 520 12.64 -25.96 -5.04
C THR A 520 11.68 -26.15 -6.20
N ASN A 521 10.68 -27.04 -6.05
CA ASN A 521 9.61 -27.36 -7.01
C ASN A 521 8.70 -26.17 -7.42
N THR A 522 9.09 -24.92 -7.20
CA THR A 522 8.27 -23.74 -7.44
C THR A 522 9.16 -22.58 -7.89
N SER A 523 9.35 -22.43 -9.20
CA SER A 523 10.06 -21.29 -9.77
C SER A 523 9.14 -20.06 -9.79
N ILE A 524 9.64 -18.91 -9.34
CA ILE A 524 8.92 -17.63 -9.47
C ILE A 524 8.66 -17.27 -10.95
N LEU A 525 9.45 -17.83 -11.88
CA LEU A 525 9.33 -17.64 -13.33
C LEU A 525 8.20 -18.50 -13.95
N GLU A 526 7.70 -19.48 -13.22
CA GLU A 526 6.62 -20.38 -13.64
C GLU A 526 5.31 -20.11 -12.87
N THR A 527 5.37 -19.25 -11.84
CA THR A 527 4.22 -18.95 -11.01
C THR A 527 3.22 -18.10 -11.79
N ALA A 528 1.97 -18.55 -11.86
CA ALA A 528 0.91 -17.85 -12.57
C ALA A 528 0.64 -16.46 -11.99
N SER A 529 0.53 -15.47 -12.87
CA SER A 529 0.34 -14.06 -12.57
C SER A 529 -1.04 -13.77 -12.00
N GLY A 530 -1.13 -12.86 -11.03
CA GLY A 530 -2.39 -12.30 -10.56
C GLY A 530 -2.90 -11.13 -11.41
N LEU A 531 -2.13 -10.66 -12.38
CA LEU A 531 -2.48 -9.52 -13.24
C LEU A 531 -3.29 -9.95 -14.46
N PHE A 532 -4.11 -9.03 -14.95
CA PHE A 532 -4.97 -9.20 -16.13
C PHE A 532 -5.86 -10.44 -16.05
N LEU A 533 -6.18 -10.87 -14.82
CA LEU A 533 -6.99 -12.05 -14.59
C LEU A 533 -8.37 -11.88 -15.22
N ARG A 534 -8.79 -12.87 -16.01
CA ARG A 534 -10.12 -12.95 -16.61
C ARG A 534 -10.74 -14.32 -16.34
N TYR A 535 -12.05 -14.40 -16.56
CA TYR A 535 -12.80 -15.64 -16.52
C TYR A 535 -13.59 -15.77 -17.81
N CYS A 536 -13.62 -16.97 -18.39
CA CYS A 536 -14.49 -17.25 -19.51
C CYS A 536 -15.96 -17.18 -19.05
N ALA A 537 -16.76 -16.33 -19.69
CA ALA A 537 -18.17 -16.15 -19.33
C ALA A 537 -19.02 -17.41 -19.61
N ASP A 538 -18.61 -18.25 -20.56
CA ASP A 538 -19.37 -19.44 -20.96
C ASP A 538 -19.02 -20.68 -20.13
N CYS A 539 -17.73 -21.04 -20.05
CA CYS A 539 -17.28 -22.26 -19.38
C CYS A 539 -16.76 -22.04 -17.94
N GLY A 540 -16.56 -20.78 -17.53
CA GLY A 540 -16.02 -20.44 -16.22
C GLY A 540 -14.52 -20.65 -16.05
N GLN A 541 -13.79 -21.01 -17.13
CA GLN A 541 -12.34 -21.21 -17.10
C GLN A 541 -11.63 -19.96 -16.58
N LYS A 542 -10.71 -20.16 -15.62
CA LYS A 542 -9.81 -19.11 -15.14
C LYS A 542 -8.73 -18.86 -16.19
N LEU A 543 -8.71 -17.66 -16.76
CA LEU A 543 -7.77 -17.24 -17.80
C LEU A 543 -6.63 -16.47 -17.11
N GLN A 544 -5.57 -17.19 -16.75
CA GLN A 544 -4.48 -16.68 -15.93
C GLN A 544 -3.16 -16.71 -16.71
N LEU A 545 -2.46 -15.58 -16.74
CA LEU A 545 -1.22 -15.40 -17.49
C LEU A 545 -0.02 -15.98 -16.76
N LEU A 546 1.05 -16.29 -17.50
CA LEU A 546 2.39 -16.55 -16.95
C LEU A 546 3.27 -15.28 -17.09
N PRO A 547 4.44 -15.21 -16.42
CA PRO A 547 5.25 -14.00 -16.37
C PRO A 547 5.57 -13.35 -17.73
N LEU A 548 5.90 -14.15 -18.76
CA LEU A 548 6.17 -13.61 -20.10
C LEU A 548 4.89 -13.09 -20.79
N HIS A 549 3.73 -13.74 -20.63
CA HIS A 549 2.45 -13.19 -21.13
C HIS A 549 2.10 -11.86 -20.45
N THR A 550 2.33 -11.76 -19.14
CA THR A 550 2.12 -10.51 -18.38
C THR A 550 3.07 -9.41 -18.87
N LEU A 551 4.31 -9.75 -19.23
CA LEU A 551 5.24 -8.81 -19.86
C LEU A 551 4.74 -8.34 -21.23
N VAL A 552 4.21 -9.25 -22.06
CA VAL A 552 3.61 -8.90 -23.38
C VAL A 552 2.50 -7.86 -23.20
N LEU A 553 1.59 -8.05 -22.24
CA LEU A 553 0.55 -7.05 -21.96
C LEU A 553 1.12 -5.77 -21.35
N THR A 554 2.18 -5.84 -20.56
CA THR A 554 2.87 -4.66 -20.03
C THR A 554 3.48 -3.84 -21.17
N ALA A 555 4.14 -4.48 -22.14
CA ALA A 555 4.66 -3.86 -23.35
C ALA A 555 3.54 -3.24 -24.20
N PHE A 556 2.41 -3.94 -24.36
CA PHE A 556 1.23 -3.40 -25.05
C PHE A 556 0.70 -2.14 -24.36
N GLN A 557 0.62 -2.12 -23.03
CA GLN A 557 0.17 -0.95 -22.26
C GLN A 557 1.17 0.21 -22.34
N LEU A 558 2.47 -0.05 -22.37
CA LEU A 558 3.48 0.98 -22.62
C LEU A 558 3.31 1.60 -24.02
N ALA A 559 3.07 0.78 -25.05
CA ALA A 559 2.87 1.30 -26.41
C ALA A 559 1.56 2.09 -26.55
N ARG A 560 0.47 1.62 -25.94
CA ARG A 560 -0.87 2.19 -26.06
C ARG A 560 -1.11 3.40 -25.15
N ASN A 561 -0.68 3.31 -23.90
CA ASN A 561 -0.98 4.26 -22.82
C ASN A 561 0.28 4.90 -22.22
N GLY A 562 1.46 4.65 -22.81
CA GLY A 562 2.72 5.22 -22.36
C GLY A 562 2.98 6.63 -22.86
N CYS A 563 4.12 7.17 -22.44
CA CYS A 563 4.53 8.52 -22.75
C CYS A 563 4.88 8.70 -24.24
N LYS A 564 4.81 9.92 -24.76
CA LYS A 564 4.94 10.22 -26.21
C LYS A 564 6.26 9.75 -26.84
N GLU A 565 7.35 9.73 -26.07
CA GLU A 565 8.68 9.31 -26.52
C GLU A 565 8.97 7.82 -26.25
N GLU A 566 7.96 7.02 -25.93
CA GLU A 566 8.13 5.59 -25.71
C GLU A 566 8.54 4.86 -27.00
N ASP A 567 9.57 4.02 -26.87
CA ASP A 567 10.16 3.20 -27.95
C ASP A 567 10.32 1.73 -27.56
N LEU A 568 9.85 1.35 -26.37
CA LEU A 568 9.89 0.01 -25.80
C LEU A 568 11.29 -0.56 -25.53
N PHE A 569 12.35 0.27 -25.54
CA PHE A 569 13.70 -0.17 -25.14
C PHE A 569 13.71 -0.78 -23.73
N GLY A 570 13.08 -0.10 -22.76
CA GLY A 570 13.09 -0.57 -21.37
C GLY A 570 12.42 -1.93 -21.19
N VAL A 571 11.32 -2.20 -21.90
CA VAL A 571 10.60 -3.49 -21.79
C VAL A 571 11.29 -4.60 -22.57
N LEU A 572 12.00 -4.26 -23.65
CA LEU A 572 12.91 -5.18 -24.34
C LEU A 572 14.06 -5.63 -23.41
N ALA A 573 14.62 -4.72 -22.61
CA ALA A 573 15.62 -5.08 -21.61
C ALA A 573 15.06 -6.07 -20.56
N VAL A 574 13.83 -5.84 -20.08
CA VAL A 574 13.16 -6.75 -19.12
C VAL A 574 12.89 -8.12 -19.74
N LEU A 575 12.51 -8.19 -21.02
CA LEU A 575 12.31 -9.44 -21.74
C LEU A 575 13.59 -10.27 -21.78
N LEU A 576 14.69 -9.68 -22.26
CA LEU A 576 15.97 -10.36 -22.36
C LEU A 576 16.51 -10.76 -20.98
N CYS A 577 16.28 -9.94 -19.95
CA CYS A 577 16.61 -10.27 -18.56
C CYS A 577 15.85 -11.53 -18.09
N LEU A 578 14.52 -11.59 -18.28
CA LEU A 578 13.70 -12.76 -17.90
C LEU A 578 14.10 -14.02 -18.66
N LEU A 579 14.33 -13.92 -19.98
CA LEU A 579 14.80 -15.02 -20.81
C LEU A 579 16.20 -15.51 -20.37
N ASN A 580 17.11 -14.58 -20.08
CA ASN A 580 18.44 -14.88 -19.54
C ASN A 580 18.38 -15.59 -18.17
N HIS A 581 17.30 -15.40 -17.41
CA HIS A 581 17.04 -16.13 -16.15
C HIS A 581 16.30 -17.45 -16.34
N GLY A 582 15.94 -17.82 -17.58
CA GLY A 582 15.31 -19.09 -17.91
C GLY A 582 13.78 -19.06 -17.90
N ALA A 583 13.15 -17.88 -18.01
CA ALA A 583 11.72 -17.82 -18.28
C ALA A 583 11.42 -18.55 -19.61
N ASP A 584 10.44 -19.45 -19.61
CA ASP A 584 10.16 -20.30 -20.77
C ASP A 584 9.29 -19.58 -21.82
N PRO A 585 9.84 -19.23 -23.01
CA PRO A 585 9.07 -18.59 -24.07
C PRO A 585 8.05 -19.52 -24.73
N CYS A 586 8.12 -20.84 -24.50
CA CYS A 586 7.21 -21.83 -25.06
C CYS A 586 6.03 -22.16 -24.12
N ALA A 587 6.05 -21.67 -22.88
CA ALA A 587 5.01 -21.95 -21.91
C ALA A 587 3.66 -21.36 -22.36
N THR A 588 2.59 -22.17 -22.37
CA THR A 588 1.27 -21.74 -22.82
C THR A 588 0.33 -21.40 -21.66
N ALA A 589 -0.65 -20.55 -21.92
CA ALA A 589 -1.72 -20.22 -20.97
C ALA A 589 -3.07 -20.08 -21.69
N HIS A 590 -4.16 -20.44 -21.01
CA HIS A 590 -5.51 -20.19 -21.53
C HIS A 590 -5.83 -18.70 -21.52
N ILE A 591 -6.00 -18.13 -22.71
CA ILE A 591 -6.13 -16.69 -22.92
C ILE A 591 -7.30 -16.42 -23.87
N SER A 592 -8.08 -15.37 -23.57
CA SER A 592 -9.02 -14.78 -24.52
C SER A 592 -8.57 -13.36 -24.84
N ILE A 593 -8.11 -13.14 -26.07
CA ILE A 593 -7.63 -11.82 -26.53
C ILE A 593 -8.76 -10.80 -26.50
N SER A 594 -9.96 -11.21 -26.89
CA SER A 594 -11.14 -10.35 -26.82
C SER A 594 -11.45 -9.88 -25.40
N ALA A 595 -11.28 -10.75 -24.40
CA ALA A 595 -11.50 -10.39 -22.99
C ALA A 595 -10.37 -9.54 -22.39
N LEU A 596 -9.14 -9.67 -22.88
CA LEU A 596 -7.99 -8.89 -22.43
C LEU A 596 -7.94 -7.48 -23.03
N LEU A 597 -8.34 -7.36 -24.30
CA LEU A 597 -8.26 -6.12 -25.07
C LEU A 597 -9.60 -5.38 -25.21
N ASP A 598 -10.63 -5.85 -24.49
CA ASP A 598 -12.01 -5.34 -24.52
C ASP A 598 -12.60 -5.27 -25.95
N ILE A 599 -12.37 -6.32 -26.73
CA ILE A 599 -12.89 -6.45 -28.10
C ILE A 599 -14.21 -7.22 -28.05
N GLU A 600 -15.24 -6.71 -28.72
CA GLU A 600 -16.51 -7.42 -28.85
C GLU A 600 -16.31 -8.73 -29.62
N ASN A 601 -16.60 -9.87 -28.97
CA ASN A 601 -16.62 -11.18 -29.59
C ASN A 601 -17.97 -11.86 -29.39
N LYS A 602 -18.47 -12.53 -30.44
CA LYS A 602 -19.74 -13.26 -30.48
C LYS A 602 -19.58 -14.77 -30.36
N GLU A 603 -18.34 -15.26 -30.39
CA GLU A 603 -18.03 -16.67 -30.24
C GLU A 603 -18.31 -17.16 -28.82
N MET A 604 -18.81 -18.40 -28.72
CA MET A 604 -18.92 -19.08 -27.44
C MET A 604 -17.54 -19.59 -27.04
N CYS A 605 -17.06 -19.21 -25.86
CA CYS A 605 -15.79 -19.65 -25.29
C CYS A 605 -14.55 -19.30 -26.14
N PRO A 606 -14.28 -18.00 -26.41
CA PRO A 606 -13.24 -17.55 -27.34
C PRO A 606 -11.82 -17.57 -26.73
N HIS A 607 -11.53 -18.52 -25.84
CA HIS A 607 -10.21 -18.67 -25.25
C HIS A 607 -9.48 -19.88 -25.84
N GLU A 608 -8.17 -19.74 -25.98
CA GLU A 608 -7.28 -20.75 -26.54
C GLU A 608 -5.97 -20.79 -25.73
N GLU A 609 -5.18 -21.85 -25.91
CA GLU A 609 -3.84 -21.92 -25.31
C GLU A 609 -2.86 -21.16 -26.19
N LEU A 610 -2.31 -20.06 -25.67
CA LEU A 610 -1.36 -19.22 -26.39
C LEU A 610 -0.02 -19.22 -25.65
N SER A 611 1.08 -19.30 -26.39
CA SER A 611 2.40 -18.91 -25.90
C SER A 611 2.50 -17.37 -25.81
N PRO A 612 3.53 -16.81 -25.15
CA PRO A 612 3.80 -15.37 -25.17
C PRO A 612 3.99 -14.83 -26.59
N THR A 613 4.63 -15.61 -27.48
CA THR A 613 4.79 -15.26 -28.89
C THR A 613 3.44 -15.21 -29.60
N ASP A 614 2.61 -16.23 -29.41
CA ASP A 614 1.27 -16.25 -30.02
C ASP A 614 0.45 -15.06 -29.52
N LEU A 615 0.43 -14.79 -28.22
CA LEU A 615 -0.29 -13.63 -27.65
C LEU A 615 0.17 -12.31 -28.29
N ALA A 616 1.47 -12.11 -28.47
CA ALA A 616 2.02 -10.89 -29.05
C ALA A 616 1.66 -10.73 -30.53
N GLU A 617 1.66 -11.83 -31.29
CA GLU A 617 1.33 -11.84 -32.73
C GLU A 617 -0.16 -11.71 -33.02
N HIS A 618 -1.03 -12.16 -32.10
CA HIS A 618 -2.47 -12.02 -32.25
C HIS A 618 -3.02 -10.66 -31.79
N VAL A 619 -2.18 -9.72 -31.35
CA VAL A 619 -2.60 -8.33 -31.11
C VAL A 619 -3.04 -7.70 -32.44
N PRO A 620 -4.28 -7.18 -32.56
CA PRO A 620 -4.80 -6.67 -33.82
C PRO A 620 -3.99 -5.50 -34.40
N GLU A 621 -3.73 -5.52 -35.71
CA GLU A 621 -3.00 -4.47 -36.42
C GLU A 621 -3.72 -3.10 -36.34
N GLU A 622 -5.05 -3.10 -36.24
CA GLU A 622 -5.83 -1.88 -36.06
C GLU A 622 -5.50 -1.16 -34.75
N MET A 623 -5.08 -1.90 -33.72
CA MET A 623 -4.62 -1.30 -32.46
C MET A 623 -3.19 -0.80 -32.58
N THR A 624 -2.29 -1.62 -33.12
CA THR A 624 -0.85 -1.29 -33.18
C THR A 624 -0.55 -0.17 -34.17
N SER A 625 -1.31 -0.06 -35.25
CA SER A 625 -1.16 0.98 -36.28
C SER A 625 -1.38 2.42 -35.77
N THR A 626 -2.09 2.58 -34.65
CA THR A 626 -2.33 3.89 -34.02
C THR A 626 -1.16 4.39 -33.18
N TRP A 627 -0.19 3.53 -32.87
CA TRP A 627 0.92 3.88 -31.99
C TRP A 627 1.97 4.77 -32.67
N PRO A 628 2.71 5.59 -31.90
CA PRO A 628 3.88 6.30 -32.41
C PRO A 628 4.85 5.35 -33.13
N LEU A 629 5.50 5.84 -34.19
CA LEU A 629 6.44 5.02 -34.98
C LEU A 629 7.54 4.35 -34.12
N PRO A 630 8.20 5.04 -33.16
CA PRO A 630 9.19 4.39 -32.30
C PRO A 630 8.61 3.23 -31.49
N ALA A 631 7.42 3.39 -30.89
CA ALA A 631 6.75 2.32 -30.15
C ALA A 631 6.38 1.13 -31.05
N ARG A 632 5.93 1.37 -32.29
CA ARG A 632 5.66 0.29 -33.27
C ARG A 632 6.92 -0.48 -33.63
N ARG A 633 8.04 0.23 -33.88
CA ARG A 633 9.34 -0.37 -34.18
C ARG A 633 9.87 -1.18 -33.00
N GLY A 634 9.77 -0.63 -31.80
CA GLY A 634 10.08 -1.34 -30.56
C GLY A 634 9.23 -2.60 -30.36
N TRP A 635 7.94 -2.53 -30.69
CA TRP A 635 7.03 -3.69 -30.57
C TRP A 635 7.40 -4.80 -31.57
N GLN A 636 7.72 -4.43 -32.80
CA GLN A 636 8.20 -5.38 -33.81
C GLN A 636 9.47 -6.08 -33.35
N LEU A 637 10.44 -5.33 -32.81
CA LEU A 637 11.69 -5.88 -32.28
C LEU A 637 11.42 -6.79 -31.07
N PHE A 638 10.54 -6.38 -30.16
CA PHE A 638 10.10 -7.18 -29.02
C PHE A 638 9.52 -8.52 -29.49
N CYS A 639 8.57 -8.52 -30.43
CA CYS A 639 7.99 -9.75 -30.99
C CYS A 639 9.04 -10.65 -31.68
N LEU A 640 10.01 -10.07 -32.40
CA LEU A 640 11.08 -10.84 -33.05
C LEU A 640 11.99 -11.53 -32.02
N VAL A 641 12.37 -10.83 -30.94
CA VAL A 641 13.17 -11.43 -29.87
C VAL A 641 12.42 -12.56 -29.18
N LEU A 642 11.12 -12.39 -28.91
CA LEU A 642 10.26 -13.49 -28.40
C LEU A 642 10.23 -14.68 -29.36
N ARG A 643 9.97 -14.43 -30.64
CA ARG A 643 9.88 -15.48 -31.67
C ARG A 643 11.18 -16.26 -31.80
N ASN A 644 12.32 -15.56 -31.87
CA ASN A 644 13.62 -16.21 -31.95
C ASN A 644 13.90 -17.05 -30.70
N SER A 645 13.58 -16.52 -29.52
CA SER A 645 13.75 -17.25 -28.25
C SER A 645 12.84 -18.49 -28.17
N HIS A 646 11.58 -18.38 -28.61
CA HIS A 646 10.64 -19.49 -28.72
C HIS A 646 11.16 -20.56 -29.69
N HIS A 647 11.69 -20.16 -30.85
CA HIS A 647 12.25 -21.08 -31.83
C HIS A 647 13.43 -21.87 -31.26
N GLU A 648 14.42 -21.18 -30.67
CA GLU A 648 15.59 -21.80 -30.06
C GLU A 648 15.20 -22.79 -28.95
N ARG A 649 14.32 -22.39 -28.04
CA ARG A 649 13.84 -23.28 -26.97
C ARG A 649 13.07 -24.48 -27.50
N SER A 650 12.27 -24.30 -28.55
CA SER A 650 11.55 -25.39 -29.19
C SER A 650 12.50 -26.42 -29.81
N LEU A 651 13.58 -25.97 -30.44
CA LEU A 651 14.62 -26.86 -30.98
C LEU A 651 15.32 -27.65 -29.87
N GLU A 652 15.68 -27.00 -28.76
CA GLU A 652 16.28 -27.68 -27.61
C GLU A 652 15.35 -28.76 -27.02
N ASN A 653 14.06 -28.45 -26.89
CA ASN A 653 13.07 -29.41 -26.38
C ASN A 653 12.93 -30.63 -27.30
N LEU A 654 13.01 -30.43 -28.62
CA LEU A 654 13.02 -31.52 -29.60
C LEU A 654 14.31 -32.36 -29.49
N GLU A 655 15.48 -31.72 -29.43
CA GLU A 655 16.77 -32.41 -29.26
C GLU A 655 16.78 -33.26 -27.97
N PHE A 656 16.22 -32.73 -26.87
CA PHE A 656 16.08 -33.45 -25.61
C PHE A 656 15.12 -34.65 -25.74
N ALA A 657 13.97 -34.47 -26.39
CA ALA A 657 12.98 -35.53 -26.59
C ALA A 657 13.48 -36.66 -27.51
N GLU A 658 14.32 -36.34 -28.51
CA GLU A 658 14.87 -37.31 -29.46
C GLU A 658 16.03 -38.14 -28.91
N HIS A 659 16.79 -37.62 -27.94
CA HIS A 659 18.03 -38.25 -27.46
C HIS A 659 18.00 -38.76 -26.02
N GLY A 660 16.98 -38.42 -25.23
CA GLY A 660 16.86 -38.84 -23.83
C GLY A 660 18.01 -38.34 -22.93
N GLU A 661 17.99 -38.69 -21.65
CA GLU A 661 18.99 -38.25 -20.65
C GLU A 661 20.46 -38.63 -20.99
N ASP A 662 20.67 -39.54 -21.96
CA ASP A 662 21.98 -40.12 -22.30
C ASP A 662 22.95 -39.17 -23.03
N ARG A 663 22.55 -37.92 -23.32
CA ARG A 663 23.42 -36.92 -23.99
C ARG A 663 23.79 -35.70 -23.15
N TYR A 664 23.80 -35.81 -21.83
CA TYR A 664 24.40 -34.78 -20.95
C TYR A 664 25.91 -34.52 -21.22
N TYR A 665 26.55 -35.33 -22.09
CA TYR A 665 28.00 -35.35 -22.32
C TYR A 665 28.41 -35.38 -23.80
N GLU A 666 27.70 -34.71 -24.72
CA GLU A 666 28.46 -34.15 -25.84
C GLU A 666 29.05 -32.84 -25.33
N GLU A 667 30.35 -32.87 -24.99
CA GLU A 667 31.19 -31.67 -25.01
C GLU A 667 30.73 -30.87 -26.23
N ILE A 668 30.10 -29.72 -26.00
CA ILE A 668 29.82 -28.77 -27.06
C ILE A 668 31.20 -28.53 -27.67
N LYS A 669 31.49 -29.20 -28.79
CA LYS A 669 32.66 -28.91 -29.60
C LYS A 669 32.34 -27.55 -30.19
N TRP A 670 32.68 -26.53 -29.41
CA TRP A 670 32.72 -25.14 -29.81
C TRP A 670 33.37 -25.13 -31.18
N ARG A 671 32.66 -24.64 -32.20
CA ARG A 671 33.32 -24.30 -33.46
C ARG A 671 34.46 -23.37 -33.04
N GLU A 672 35.69 -23.76 -33.31
CA GLU A 672 36.79 -22.80 -33.28
C GLU A 672 36.40 -21.70 -34.28
N ILE A 673 35.90 -20.59 -33.77
CA ILE A 673 35.61 -19.39 -34.56
C ILE A 673 36.98 -18.72 -34.75
N HIS A 674 37.75 -19.28 -35.69
CA HIS A 674 39.16 -18.96 -35.93
C HIS A 674 39.47 -17.50 -36.31
N GLU A 675 38.49 -16.58 -36.31
CA GLU A 675 38.71 -15.19 -36.74
C GLU A 675 38.06 -14.09 -35.85
N VAL A 676 37.43 -14.41 -34.70
CA VAL A 676 36.82 -13.39 -33.78
C VAL A 676 37.11 -13.66 -32.27
N ASP A 677 38.30 -14.16 -31.97
CA ASP A 677 38.64 -14.74 -30.65
C ASP A 677 38.86 -13.74 -29.48
N GLN A 678 38.51 -12.45 -29.59
CA GLN A 678 38.67 -11.49 -28.48
C GLN A 678 37.37 -11.04 -27.79
N LEU A 679 36.20 -11.29 -28.40
CA LEU A 679 34.91 -10.79 -27.91
C LEU A 679 34.17 -11.79 -27.00
N PHE A 680 34.41 -13.09 -27.18
CA PHE A 680 33.74 -14.13 -26.40
C PHE A 680 34.65 -14.72 -25.33
N SER A 681 34.17 -14.75 -24.08
CA SER A 681 34.76 -15.59 -23.04
C SER A 681 34.32 -17.05 -23.24
N ALA A 682 35.20 -18.01 -22.95
CA ALA A 682 34.90 -19.44 -23.14
C ALA A 682 33.59 -19.89 -22.46
N ASN A 683 33.29 -19.38 -21.25
CA ASN A 683 32.00 -19.54 -20.55
C ASN A 683 31.86 -18.43 -19.48
N CYS A 684 30.64 -17.95 -19.21
CA CYS A 684 30.39 -17.17 -17.99
C CYS A 684 30.36 -18.10 -16.77
N TYR A 685 30.45 -17.53 -15.56
CA TYR A 685 30.42 -18.28 -14.30
C TYR A 685 29.33 -19.36 -14.24
N PHE A 686 28.11 -19.04 -14.72
CA PHE A 686 26.97 -19.95 -14.70
C PHE A 686 27.10 -21.11 -15.70
N HIS A 687 27.66 -20.86 -16.89
CA HIS A 687 27.91 -21.91 -17.88
C HIS A 687 29.20 -22.68 -17.62
N TRP A 688 30.07 -22.18 -16.73
CA TRP A 688 31.33 -22.84 -16.35
C TRP A 688 31.21 -23.72 -15.11
N GLU A 689 30.47 -23.31 -14.08
CA GLU A 689 30.37 -24.07 -12.81
C GLU A 689 29.14 -24.97 -12.69
N VAL A 690 28.08 -24.73 -13.47
CA VAL A 690 26.73 -25.29 -13.18
C VAL A 690 26.14 -26.09 -14.36
N ASP A 691 26.84 -26.24 -15.48
CA ASP A 691 26.40 -26.99 -16.68
C ASP A 691 24.94 -26.70 -17.08
N ILE A 692 24.61 -25.41 -17.21
CA ILE A 692 23.24 -24.94 -17.48
C ILE A 692 23.04 -24.83 -19.00
N PRO A 693 21.90 -25.29 -19.56
CA PRO A 693 21.55 -25.01 -20.95
C PRO A 693 21.55 -23.50 -21.23
N ALA A 694 22.08 -23.09 -22.39
CA ALA A 694 22.20 -21.69 -22.74
C ALA A 694 20.83 -20.98 -22.71
N CYS A 695 20.77 -19.83 -22.02
CA CYS A 695 19.50 -19.13 -21.77
C CYS A 695 18.79 -18.64 -23.05
N PHE A 696 19.55 -18.44 -24.14
CA PHE A 696 19.07 -18.09 -25.48
C PHE A 696 19.29 -19.23 -26.50
N GLY A 697 19.41 -20.46 -26.01
CA GLY A 697 19.77 -21.63 -26.79
C GLY A 697 21.03 -21.43 -27.63
N LYS A 698 20.95 -21.69 -28.93
CA LYS A 698 22.09 -21.56 -29.84
C LYS A 698 22.16 -20.17 -30.49
N SER A 699 21.43 -19.17 -30.01
CA SER A 699 21.50 -17.82 -30.57
C SER A 699 22.62 -16.97 -29.96
N GLU A 700 23.64 -16.65 -30.76
CA GLU A 700 24.67 -15.64 -30.41
C GLU A 700 24.09 -14.22 -30.45
N VAL A 701 23.25 -13.97 -31.44
CA VAL A 701 22.57 -12.69 -31.68
C VAL A 701 21.84 -12.17 -30.45
N LEU A 702 21.05 -13.03 -29.79
CA LEU A 702 20.32 -12.61 -28.57
C LEU A 702 21.27 -12.29 -27.42
N GLY A 703 22.40 -13.01 -27.33
CA GLY A 703 23.49 -12.70 -26.40
C GLY A 703 24.12 -11.34 -26.65
N ASP A 704 24.41 -11.03 -27.92
CA ASP A 704 25.00 -9.74 -28.35
C ASP A 704 24.07 -8.55 -28.04
N ILE A 705 22.78 -8.72 -28.30
CA ILE A 705 21.76 -7.72 -27.95
C ILE A 705 21.72 -7.52 -26.43
N TRP A 706 21.69 -8.61 -25.66
CA TRP A 706 21.62 -8.51 -24.21
C TRP A 706 22.88 -7.90 -23.58
N ALA A 707 24.08 -8.25 -24.06
CA ALA A 707 25.33 -7.62 -23.64
C ALA A 707 25.30 -6.11 -23.93
N SER A 708 24.89 -5.72 -25.14
CA SER A 708 24.81 -4.32 -25.55
C SER A 708 23.78 -3.53 -24.73
N ILE A 709 22.62 -4.11 -24.41
CA ILE A 709 21.61 -3.47 -23.55
C ILE A 709 22.13 -3.28 -22.12
N GLN A 710 22.83 -4.28 -21.55
CA GLN A 710 23.44 -4.12 -20.24
C GLN A 710 24.46 -2.97 -20.24
N ALA A 711 25.32 -2.89 -21.25
CA ALA A 711 26.27 -1.79 -21.40
C ALA A 711 25.57 -0.43 -21.52
N GLU A 712 24.51 -0.32 -22.34
CA GLU A 712 23.70 0.88 -22.49
C GLU A 712 23.08 1.32 -21.14
N LEU A 713 22.42 0.40 -20.42
CA LEU A 713 21.84 0.63 -19.10
C LEU A 713 22.88 1.08 -18.06
N LEU A 714 24.12 0.61 -18.16
CA LEU A 714 25.18 0.86 -17.17
C LEU A 714 26.12 2.00 -17.56
N SER A 715 25.98 2.59 -18.75
CA SER A 715 26.88 3.62 -19.26
C SER A 715 26.22 4.91 -19.70
N TYR A 716 24.92 4.91 -20.01
CA TYR A 716 24.26 6.07 -20.62
C TYR A 716 23.00 6.56 -19.88
N ARG A 717 22.90 7.88 -19.66
CA ARG A 717 21.66 8.59 -19.29
C ARG A 717 21.50 9.86 -20.13
N ARG A 718 20.25 10.28 -20.30
CA ARG A 718 19.90 11.60 -20.86
C ARG A 718 20.39 12.69 -19.89
N LEU A 719 21.33 13.53 -20.33
CA LEU A 719 21.88 14.59 -19.48
C LEU A 719 21.08 15.90 -19.61
N GLU A 720 20.62 16.22 -20.81
CA GLU A 720 19.79 17.38 -21.14
C GLU A 720 18.46 16.96 -21.78
N GLU A 721 17.41 17.77 -21.66
CA GLU A 721 16.11 17.49 -22.29
C GLU A 721 16.16 17.48 -23.83
N THR A 722 17.27 17.87 -24.45
CA THR A 722 17.47 17.74 -25.91
C THR A 722 18.17 16.45 -26.31
N ASP A 723 18.80 15.76 -25.36
CA ASP A 723 19.56 14.53 -25.64
C ASP A 723 18.62 13.37 -25.97
N SER A 724 19.10 12.46 -26.82
CA SER A 724 18.42 11.21 -27.13
C SER A 724 18.29 10.32 -25.89
N TRP A 725 17.23 9.50 -25.87
CA TRP A 725 16.99 8.57 -24.78
C TRP A 725 17.99 7.42 -24.73
N THR A 726 18.50 6.97 -25.88
CA THR A 726 19.60 6.01 -26.02
C THR A 726 20.87 6.71 -26.50
N SER A 727 22.02 6.10 -26.25
CA SER A 727 23.30 6.56 -26.72
C SER A 727 23.41 6.43 -28.23
N LYS A 728 24.41 7.10 -28.81
CA LYS A 728 24.75 6.94 -30.24
C LYS A 728 25.26 5.53 -30.60
N TYR A 729 25.52 4.67 -29.61
CA TYR A 729 26.03 3.31 -29.81
C TYR A 729 24.93 2.25 -29.83
N PHE A 730 23.68 2.64 -29.55
CA PHE A 730 22.53 1.74 -29.52
C PHE A 730 21.35 2.31 -30.32
N ASP A 731 21.08 1.70 -31.48
CA ASP A 731 20.00 2.08 -32.39
C ASP A 731 18.97 0.93 -32.53
N MET A 732 17.74 1.19 -32.07
CA MET A 732 16.63 0.24 -32.12
C MET A 732 16.15 -0.05 -33.55
N GLU A 733 16.24 0.91 -34.46
CA GLU A 733 15.80 0.76 -35.86
C GLU A 733 16.83 -0.02 -36.68
N GLU A 734 18.12 0.24 -36.47
CA GLU A 734 19.19 -0.58 -37.06
C GLU A 734 19.08 -2.02 -36.58
N LEU A 735 18.88 -2.22 -35.27
CA LEU A 735 18.75 -3.54 -34.69
C LEU A 735 17.55 -4.32 -35.27
N LEU A 736 16.39 -3.67 -35.38
CA LEU A 736 15.21 -4.27 -36.01
C LEU A 736 15.49 -4.68 -37.46
N THR A 737 16.05 -3.77 -38.26
CA THR A 737 16.29 -4.00 -39.70
C THR A 737 17.24 -5.18 -39.91
N ARG A 738 18.31 -5.27 -39.13
CA ARG A 738 19.28 -6.38 -39.22
C ARG A 738 18.67 -7.71 -38.77
N LEU A 739 17.89 -7.69 -37.69
CA LEU A 739 17.23 -8.91 -37.18
C LEU A 739 16.19 -9.45 -38.17
N GLU A 740 15.46 -8.57 -38.86
CA GLU A 740 14.53 -8.95 -39.94
C GLU A 740 15.28 -9.47 -41.18
N GLY A 741 16.42 -8.86 -41.52
CA GLY A 741 17.23 -9.23 -42.68
C GLY A 741 18.01 -10.56 -42.51
N GLY A 742 18.17 -11.04 -41.28
CA GLY A 742 19.06 -12.15 -40.96
C GLY A 742 20.54 -11.79 -41.11
N ASP A 743 20.86 -10.49 -41.10
CA ASP A 743 22.21 -9.96 -41.19
C ASP A 743 22.95 -10.12 -39.86
N ASP A 744 24.28 -10.07 -39.91
CA ASP A 744 25.12 -10.05 -38.71
C ASP A 744 24.78 -8.83 -37.83
N ILE A 745 24.37 -9.10 -36.59
CA ILE A 745 24.01 -8.07 -35.62
C ILE A 745 25.25 -7.72 -34.83
N SER A 746 25.83 -6.59 -35.21
CA SER A 746 26.89 -5.96 -34.45
C SER A 746 26.40 -4.57 -34.07
N PRO A 747 25.78 -4.39 -32.88
CA PRO A 747 25.56 -3.07 -32.32
C PRO A 747 26.89 -2.30 -32.26
N ASP A 748 26.85 -0.98 -32.29
CA ASP A 748 28.07 -0.18 -32.41
C ASP A 748 29.04 -0.39 -31.24
N TYR A 749 28.54 -0.78 -30.07
CA TYR A 749 29.34 -1.29 -28.95
C TYR A 749 30.26 -2.46 -29.33
N ILE A 750 29.76 -3.42 -30.12
CA ILE A 750 30.52 -4.58 -30.61
C ILE A 750 31.41 -4.15 -31.78
N LYS A 751 30.86 -3.42 -32.77
CA LYS A 751 31.63 -2.97 -33.95
C LYS A 751 32.89 -2.18 -33.57
N GLN A 752 32.80 -1.41 -32.49
CA GLN A 752 33.88 -0.54 -32.00
C GLN A 752 34.72 -1.19 -30.89
N ASP A 753 34.52 -2.48 -30.58
CA ASP A 753 35.29 -3.22 -29.56
C ASP A 753 35.29 -2.53 -28.19
N MET A 754 34.11 -2.04 -27.79
CA MET A 754 33.91 -1.28 -26.55
C MET A 754 33.65 -2.18 -25.34
N LEU A 755 33.19 -3.40 -25.57
CA LEU A 755 32.71 -4.31 -24.54
C LEU A 755 33.83 -5.22 -24.04
N ASN A 756 33.83 -5.53 -22.74
CA ASN A 756 34.63 -6.64 -22.23
C ASN A 756 34.13 -7.98 -22.76
N PRO A 757 34.94 -9.04 -22.73
CA PRO A 757 34.50 -10.37 -23.15
C PRO A 757 33.25 -10.85 -22.39
N TYR A 758 32.29 -11.39 -23.14
CA TYR A 758 31.06 -11.95 -22.60
C TYR A 758 30.77 -13.34 -23.15
N CYS A 759 29.87 -14.07 -22.49
CA CYS A 759 29.41 -15.39 -22.89
C CYS A 759 28.27 -15.28 -23.90
N ARG A 760 28.00 -16.33 -24.66
CA ARG A 760 26.87 -16.43 -25.60
C ARG A 760 25.50 -16.04 -25.02
N CYS A 761 25.31 -16.15 -23.70
CA CYS A 761 24.09 -15.64 -23.05
C CYS A 761 24.08 -14.13 -22.78
N GLY A 762 25.07 -13.39 -23.25
CA GLY A 762 25.25 -11.95 -23.00
C GLY A 762 25.79 -11.61 -21.60
N LYS A 763 26.14 -12.58 -20.74
CA LYS A 763 26.75 -12.31 -19.44
C LYS A 763 28.27 -12.11 -19.55
N TYR A 764 28.79 -11.04 -18.96
CA TYR A 764 30.22 -10.73 -18.93
C TYR A 764 31.05 -11.73 -18.09
N GLN A 765 32.30 -11.97 -18.48
CA GLN A 765 33.17 -13.04 -17.92
C GLN A 765 33.33 -12.99 -16.39
N HIS A 766 33.34 -11.79 -15.80
CA HIS A 766 33.49 -11.60 -14.35
C HIS A 766 32.17 -11.34 -13.62
N CYS A 767 31.05 -11.36 -14.35
CA CYS A 767 29.72 -11.16 -13.80
C CYS A 767 29.07 -12.50 -13.47
N LYS A 768 28.74 -12.72 -12.19
CA LYS A 768 27.89 -13.84 -11.79
C LYS A 768 26.44 -13.54 -12.20
N ASN A 769 25.81 -12.51 -11.62
CA ASN A 769 24.40 -12.20 -11.90
C ASN A 769 24.20 -10.83 -12.50
N THR A 770 24.46 -9.81 -11.69
CA THR A 770 24.17 -8.43 -12.03
C THR A 770 25.44 -7.77 -12.49
N ALA A 771 25.46 -7.38 -13.76
CA ALA A 771 26.58 -6.66 -14.32
C ALA A 771 26.68 -5.29 -13.64
N ILE A 772 27.90 -4.88 -13.32
CA ILE A 772 28.21 -3.50 -12.98
C ILE A 772 28.89 -2.82 -14.17
N ARG A 773 28.95 -1.48 -14.14
CA ARG A 773 29.55 -0.69 -15.22
C ARG A 773 30.94 -1.19 -15.60
N GLU A 774 31.76 -1.49 -14.59
CA GLU A 774 33.14 -1.97 -14.72
C GLU A 774 33.23 -3.37 -15.35
N ASP A 775 32.18 -4.20 -15.28
CA ASP A 775 32.15 -5.50 -15.94
C ASP A 775 31.93 -5.37 -17.44
N THR A 776 31.15 -4.36 -17.87
CA THR A 776 30.69 -4.24 -19.26
C THR A 776 31.69 -3.58 -20.20
N ALA A 777 32.48 -2.64 -19.69
CA ALA A 777 33.24 -1.71 -20.52
C ALA A 777 34.75 -2.03 -20.55
N LYS A 778 35.31 -2.18 -21.77
CA LYS A 778 36.75 -2.40 -22.01
C LYS A 778 37.60 -1.18 -21.66
N TYR A 779 37.02 0.01 -21.82
CA TYR A 779 37.56 1.31 -21.43
C TYR A 779 36.42 2.24 -21.03
N TYR A 780 36.74 3.35 -20.38
CA TYR A 780 35.73 4.28 -19.89
C TYR A 780 35.06 5.07 -21.05
N PHE A 781 33.74 4.94 -21.21
CA PHE A 781 32.92 5.69 -22.18
C PHE A 781 31.57 6.15 -21.61
N SER A 782 31.39 6.06 -20.29
CA SER A 782 30.13 6.37 -19.61
C SER A 782 29.88 7.87 -19.51
N ASN A 783 28.61 8.29 -19.46
CA ASN A 783 28.21 9.66 -19.12
C ASN A 783 27.50 9.78 -17.75
N LEU A 784 27.65 8.77 -16.90
CA LEU A 784 26.95 8.68 -15.61
C LEU A 784 27.56 9.53 -14.49
N ASP A 785 28.69 10.20 -14.72
CA ASP A 785 29.45 10.92 -13.69
C ASP A 785 28.91 12.36 -13.44
N ASP A 786 27.59 12.54 -13.52
CA ASP A 786 26.91 13.74 -13.02
C ASP A 786 26.58 13.57 -11.53
N TYR A 787 27.53 13.98 -10.67
CA TYR A 787 27.45 13.82 -9.21
C TYR A 787 26.25 14.52 -8.54
N HIS A 788 25.51 15.39 -9.24
CA HIS A 788 24.28 15.97 -8.71
C HIS A 788 23.06 15.04 -8.84
N ARG A 789 23.12 14.06 -9.74
CA ARG A 789 22.05 13.09 -10.03
C ARG A 789 22.44 11.64 -9.77
N LEU A 790 23.74 11.38 -9.64
CA LEU A 790 24.33 10.08 -9.35
C LEU A 790 24.37 9.78 -7.85
N THR A 791 23.94 8.56 -7.48
CA THR A 791 24.19 7.96 -6.17
C THR A 791 25.11 6.74 -6.32
N ALA A 792 26.29 6.76 -5.71
CA ALA A 792 27.11 5.55 -5.60
C ALA A 792 26.55 4.66 -4.49
N ILE A 793 26.27 3.40 -4.81
CA ILE A 793 25.72 2.42 -3.86
C ILE A 793 26.63 1.21 -3.77
N PRO A 794 26.69 0.52 -2.61
CA PRO A 794 27.52 -0.67 -2.48
C PRO A 794 27.07 -1.76 -3.45
N LEU A 795 27.99 -2.68 -3.76
CA LEU A 795 27.63 -3.91 -4.46
C LEU A 795 26.51 -4.64 -3.69
N PRO A 796 25.57 -5.29 -4.39
CA PRO A 796 24.59 -6.18 -3.76
C PRO A 796 25.29 -7.27 -2.94
N SER A 797 24.78 -7.60 -1.74
CA SER A 797 25.43 -8.57 -0.84
C SER A 797 25.61 -9.96 -1.46
N ARG A 798 24.74 -10.37 -2.41
CA ARG A 798 24.93 -11.57 -3.24
C ARG A 798 26.26 -11.63 -4.02
N LEU A 799 26.95 -10.50 -4.17
CA LEU A 799 28.26 -10.40 -4.84
C LEU A 799 29.45 -10.39 -3.84
N TRP A 800 29.20 -10.41 -2.52
CA TRP A 800 30.23 -10.28 -1.48
C TRP A 800 30.74 -11.63 -0.97
N ASP A 801 29.93 -12.70 -1.02
CA ASP A 801 30.20 -14.01 -0.40
C ASP A 801 31.50 -14.71 -0.86
N ASP A 802 32.18 -14.21 -1.89
CA ASP A 802 33.42 -14.81 -2.42
C ASP A 802 34.70 -13.99 -2.23
N TYR A 803 34.64 -12.76 -1.68
CA TYR A 803 35.87 -12.03 -1.38
C TYR A 803 36.56 -12.51 -0.08
N PHE A 804 35.87 -13.31 0.74
CA PHE A 804 36.39 -13.90 1.98
C PHE A 804 36.80 -15.38 1.86
N LEU A 805 36.76 -15.97 0.65
CA LEU A 805 37.25 -17.32 0.36
C LEU A 805 38.54 -17.35 -0.48
N LYS A 806 39.28 -16.25 -0.55
CA LYS A 806 40.67 -16.22 -1.04
C LYS A 806 41.68 -16.01 0.09
#